data_AF-A0A8J5GC50-F1
#
_entry.id   AF-A0A8J5GC50-F1
#
_cell.length_a   1.000
_cell.length_b   1.000
_cell.length_c   1.000
_cell.angle_alpha   90.00
_cell.angle_beta   90.00
_cell.angle_gamma   90.00
#
_symmetry.space_group_name_H-M   'P 1'
#
loop_
_entity.id
_entity.type
_entity.pdbx_description
1 polymer ?
#
loop_
_entity_poly.entity_id
_entity_poly.type
_entity_poly.pdbx_seq_one_letter_code
_entity_poly.pdbx_strand_id
1 'polypeptide(L)'
;MDSTMLVCKHGAINTRSNSSFLLGGIGVGATKKRFNILACCCISLIDVASGLAYYGRIISTMEGSSYGGRESTSTLMVHDDYSTSEGLQLFTSIPTLNNAASYLAQTTTYFTSCFVGSAGDVELDEAQELITLSPTQEYMSSGDDSTSSSTIEEMGASSSQGRNEPLVSNRILQNGSSVFKGYHGIWYLTISCGCQCLIERARKTVRGSADDIGWLQRAIDMPPVEDGTRRFREIQESIRNNEHKLPNSVVYLLVPGLFSNHGPLYFVSTKTYFSKMGLTCHIAKIHSEASVEKNAREIKQYIEEIFWGSRKRVLLLGHSKGGVDAAAALSLYWSELKDKVAGLALAQSPYGGSPIASDILREGQLGDYVSLRKITETLICKILKGDLQALEDLTYERRREFLRKNPLPQELPLVSFHTEAGIKPGVLATFSPVAHAELPIIMPLADGQPTKLPVVMPLGAAMAACAQLLQVRYGEKSDGLVTRRDAEVPGSVVVRPDEKLDHAWMVYSSSKNEPVETDASKACEALLTLLVEFMVFAFSGYNKMSHRKFEHPRHGSLGFLPRKRASRHRGKVKSFPKDDPTKPCKLTAFLGYKAGMTHIVREVEKPGSKLHKKETCEAVTIIETPPMVVVGLVAYVKTPHGLRSLNTVWAQHLSEEVRRRFYKNWYKSKKTAFNKYSKKYDSDEGKKEIQAQLEKMKKYGSVIRVLAHTQKSFSHDHSSSTWNQVPSLSQICQKIDDVAEPDNFITDNVILGRNIRKMKGLKQKKAHLMEIQVNGGTVAQKVDFAYNFFEKQVPIDAIFQKDEMIDIIGVTKGKGYEGVVTRWGVTRLPRKTHRGLRKVACIGAWHPARVSYTVARAGQNGYHHRTEMNKKIYKIGNSGDETHNAMTEFDRTEKDITPMGGFPHYGIVKEDYIMIKGCCVGPKKRVVTLRQSLLKQTSRVALEEVKLKFIDTSSKFGHGRFQTTLEKQKFYGKLKA
;
A
#
# COMPACT_ATOMS: atom_id res chain seq x y z
N MET A 1 67.15 -28.72 13.81
CA MET A 1 66.06 -28.90 12.82
C MET A 1 65.76 -27.58 12.14
N ASP A 2 66.74 -27.10 11.38
CA ASP A 2 66.64 -26.80 9.94
C ASP A 2 65.57 -25.82 9.41
N SER A 3 66.10 -24.71 8.87
CA SER A 3 66.11 -24.36 7.43
C SER A 3 64.77 -24.35 6.63
N THR A 4 64.52 -23.40 5.72
CA THR A 4 65.39 -22.34 5.15
C THR A 4 64.56 -21.13 4.67
N MET A 5 65.21 -19.96 4.54
CA MET A 5 64.68 -18.84 3.73
C MET A 5 65.14 -18.94 2.27
N LEU A 6 64.35 -18.40 1.34
CA LEU A 6 64.65 -17.35 0.33
C LEU A 6 63.48 -17.34 -0.70
N VAL A 7 62.93 -16.28 -1.32
CA VAL A 7 63.25 -14.86 -1.60
C VAL A 7 63.56 -14.60 -3.09
N CYS A 8 62.84 -13.64 -3.68
CA CYS A 8 63.11 -12.98 -4.99
C CYS A 8 62.91 -13.84 -6.27
N LYS A 9 62.86 -13.32 -7.51
CA LYS A 9 63.14 -11.95 -8.03
C LYS A 9 62.48 -11.67 -9.40
N HIS A 10 62.41 -10.38 -9.79
CA HIS A 10 62.22 -9.86 -11.16
C HIS A 10 60.89 -10.21 -11.87
N GLY A 11 60.52 -9.58 -13.00
CA GLY A 11 61.12 -8.47 -13.74
C GLY A 11 60.11 -7.79 -14.68
N ALA A 12 60.50 -6.68 -15.30
CA ALA A 12 59.68 -5.96 -16.29
C ALA A 12 60.43 -5.84 -17.62
N ILE A 13 59.72 -5.64 -18.74
CA ILE A 13 60.05 -4.68 -19.83
C ILE A 13 58.99 -4.76 -20.96
N ASN A 14 58.84 -3.66 -21.72
CA ASN A 14 58.00 -3.58 -22.92
C ASN A 14 58.67 -4.25 -24.13
N THR A 15 57.88 -4.64 -25.12
CA THR A 15 58.28 -4.48 -26.53
C THR A 15 57.48 -3.35 -27.19
N ARG A 16 58.18 -2.53 -27.97
CA ARG A 16 57.64 -1.53 -28.92
C ARG A 16 57.81 -2.10 -30.33
N SER A 17 56.99 -1.64 -31.28
CA SER A 17 57.38 -1.25 -32.66
C SER A 17 56.12 -1.12 -33.55
N ASN A 18 56.06 -0.30 -34.62
CA ASN A 18 56.82 0.93 -34.92
C ASN A 18 56.05 1.88 -35.88
N SER A 19 56.68 3.02 -36.19
CA SER A 19 56.58 3.91 -37.38
C SER A 19 55.96 3.36 -38.67
N SER A 20 55.41 4.13 -39.63
CA SER A 20 55.16 5.59 -39.81
C SER A 20 54.13 5.79 -40.97
N PHE A 21 54.03 6.78 -41.90
CA PHE A 21 54.78 8.00 -42.25
C PHE A 21 53.94 8.98 -43.14
N LEU A 22 54.50 10.18 -43.41
CA LEU A 22 54.34 11.09 -44.57
C LEU A 22 52.96 11.59 -45.12
N LEU A 23 52.94 12.92 -45.33
CA LEU A 23 52.39 13.70 -46.46
C LEU A 23 50.87 13.78 -46.74
N GLY A 24 50.50 14.82 -47.52
CA GLY A 24 49.20 14.97 -48.19
C GLY A 24 48.26 16.03 -47.61
N GLY A 25 48.46 17.31 -47.96
CA GLY A 25 47.53 18.39 -47.65
C GLY A 25 46.96 19.04 -48.92
N ILE A 26 45.67 18.88 -49.18
CA ILE A 26 44.89 19.66 -50.16
C ILE A 26 43.53 19.99 -49.51
N GLY A 27 43.02 21.20 -49.72
CA GLY A 27 41.70 21.61 -49.23
C GLY A 27 40.80 22.12 -50.35
N VAL A 28 39.58 21.58 -50.43
CA VAL A 28 38.46 22.10 -51.23
C VAL A 28 37.18 21.98 -50.39
N GLY A 29 36.22 22.89 -50.57
CA GLY A 29 34.95 22.92 -49.82
C GLY A 29 33.79 22.20 -50.51
N ALA A 30 32.59 22.80 -50.40
CA ALA A 30 31.31 22.41 -51.01
C ALA A 30 30.47 21.31 -50.31
N THR A 31 29.53 21.79 -49.48
CA THR A 31 28.10 21.39 -49.40
C THR A 31 27.62 20.11 -50.12
N LYS A 32 26.90 19.25 -49.38
CA LYS A 32 25.42 19.06 -49.51
C LYS A 32 24.84 18.13 -48.43
N LYS A 33 23.52 18.23 -48.20
CA LYS A 33 22.71 17.21 -47.50
C LYS A 33 22.35 16.09 -48.48
N ARG A 34 22.10 14.86 -48.00
CA ARG A 34 20.77 14.18 -48.06
C ARG A 34 20.79 12.76 -47.44
N PHE A 35 19.62 12.39 -46.90
CA PHE A 35 19.01 11.06 -46.74
C PHE A 35 19.86 9.78 -46.60
N ASN A 36 19.54 9.01 -45.56
CA ASN A 36 19.55 7.54 -45.65
C ASN A 36 18.18 7.06 -46.16
N ILE A 37 18.21 6.10 -47.09
CA ILE A 37 17.17 5.11 -47.35
C ILE A 37 17.88 3.76 -47.28
N LEU A 38 17.27 2.73 -46.70
CA LEU A 38 17.80 1.37 -46.78
C LEU A 38 16.67 0.34 -46.67
N ALA A 39 16.69 -0.66 -47.54
CA ALA A 39 15.75 -1.76 -47.54
C ALA A 39 16.45 -3.05 -48.02
N CYS A 40 16.19 -4.15 -47.28
CA CYS A 40 16.25 -5.56 -47.69
C CYS A 40 17.57 -6.21 -48.21
N CYS A 41 17.56 -7.54 -48.03
CA CYS A 41 18.32 -8.58 -48.75
C CYS A 41 19.85 -8.72 -48.53
N CYS A 42 20.43 -9.94 -48.56
CA CYS A 42 19.89 -11.28 -48.23
C CYS A 42 21.01 -12.35 -48.14
N ILE A 43 20.72 -13.45 -47.43
CA ILE A 43 21.18 -14.85 -47.65
C ILE A 43 22.70 -15.16 -47.75
N SER A 44 23.19 -15.93 -46.77
CA SER A 44 24.03 -17.15 -46.94
C SER A 44 24.37 -17.77 -45.56
N LEU A 45 24.62 -19.07 -45.35
CA LEU A 45 24.11 -20.38 -45.84
C LEU A 45 24.95 -21.48 -45.13
N ILE A 46 24.41 -22.69 -44.86
CA ILE A 46 25.16 -23.98 -44.72
C ILE A 46 26.13 -24.15 -43.51
N ASP A 47 26.28 -25.29 -42.80
CA ASP A 47 25.45 -26.50 -42.62
C ASP A 47 25.85 -27.36 -41.39
N VAL A 48 24.97 -28.31 -41.03
CA VAL A 48 25.17 -29.69 -40.50
C VAL A 48 26.45 -30.08 -39.70
N ALA A 49 26.28 -30.64 -38.48
CA ALA A 49 26.78 -31.98 -38.06
C ALA A 49 26.47 -32.40 -36.60
N SER A 50 26.40 -33.72 -36.39
CA SER A 50 26.36 -34.58 -35.18
C SER A 50 27.09 -34.14 -33.89
N GLY A 51 26.86 -34.71 -32.69
CA GLY A 51 25.99 -35.83 -32.27
C GLY A 51 26.67 -36.80 -31.26
N LEU A 52 25.90 -37.60 -30.51
CA LEU A 52 26.34 -38.68 -29.57
C LEU A 52 27.06 -38.22 -28.27
N ALA A 53 27.02 -38.90 -27.10
CA ALA A 53 26.18 -40.02 -26.61
C ALA A 53 26.29 -40.21 -25.05
N TYR A 54 25.70 -41.32 -24.55
CA TYR A 54 25.94 -42.04 -23.27
C TYR A 54 25.03 -41.85 -22.03
N TYR A 55 24.19 -42.89 -21.81
CA TYR A 55 23.98 -43.70 -20.60
C TYR A 55 24.93 -43.48 -19.39
N GLY A 56 24.54 -43.76 -18.13
CA GLY A 56 23.23 -44.18 -17.58
C GLY A 56 23.29 -45.04 -16.30
N ARG A 57 22.13 -45.29 -15.67
CA ARG A 57 21.81 -46.30 -14.61
C ARG A 57 22.41 -46.19 -13.17
N ILE A 58 21.80 -47.01 -12.29
CA ILE A 58 21.98 -47.28 -10.83
C ILE A 58 20.99 -46.45 -9.97
N ILE A 59 19.85 -46.95 -9.43
CA ILE A 59 19.47 -48.18 -8.68
C ILE A 59 19.81 -48.13 -7.17
N SER A 60 18.75 -48.15 -6.35
CA SER A 60 18.54 -48.61 -4.95
C SER A 60 19.73 -48.67 -3.95
N THR A 61 19.56 -48.25 -2.68
CA THR A 61 19.00 -49.13 -1.61
C THR A 61 18.55 -48.42 -0.30
N MET A 62 17.59 -49.06 0.39
CA MET A 62 17.37 -49.22 1.86
C MET A 62 17.43 -48.06 2.89
N GLU A 63 16.34 -47.95 3.68
CA GLU A 63 16.22 -48.22 5.14
C GLU A 63 17.39 -47.93 6.11
N GLY A 64 17.19 -47.53 7.38
CA GLY A 64 15.94 -47.37 8.16
C GLY A 64 16.17 -47.11 9.67
N SER A 65 15.21 -47.51 10.52
CA SER A 65 15.15 -47.31 12.00
C SER A 65 14.87 -45.85 12.47
N SER A 66 14.19 -45.57 13.60
CA SER A 66 14.10 -46.30 14.87
C SER A 66 12.77 -46.10 15.66
N TYR A 67 12.39 -47.13 16.43
CA TYR A 67 11.58 -47.23 17.69
C TYR A 67 10.68 -46.06 18.19
N GLY A 68 9.50 -46.27 18.82
CA GLY A 68 8.75 -47.51 19.18
C GLY A 68 8.11 -47.46 20.59
N GLY A 69 6.88 -47.95 20.82
CA GLY A 69 6.28 -48.04 22.18
C GLY A 69 4.77 -48.30 22.36
N ARG A 70 4.39 -49.59 22.51
CA ARG A 70 3.41 -50.22 23.45
C ARG A 70 1.98 -49.65 23.76
N GLU A 71 0.98 -50.54 23.59
CA GLU A 71 0.09 -51.20 24.62
C GLU A 71 -0.57 -50.35 25.75
N SER A 72 -1.80 -50.63 26.27
CA SER A 72 -2.83 -51.67 26.00
C SER A 72 -4.20 -51.40 26.70
N THR A 73 -5.27 -52.07 26.23
CA THR A 73 -6.50 -52.56 26.97
C THR A 73 -7.12 -51.78 28.15
N SER A 74 -8.46 -51.56 28.14
CA SER A 74 -9.44 -52.43 28.88
C SER A 74 -10.87 -51.87 29.04
N THR A 75 -11.80 -52.81 29.11
CA THR A 75 -13.27 -52.78 29.28
C THR A 75 -13.79 -52.19 30.60
N LEU A 76 -15.04 -51.70 30.62
CA LEU A 76 -16.03 -51.97 31.69
C LEU A 76 -17.48 -51.72 31.20
N MET A 77 -18.48 -52.34 31.84
CA MET A 77 -19.90 -52.37 31.43
C MET A 77 -20.84 -52.35 32.66
N VAL A 78 -22.16 -52.28 32.40
CA VAL A 78 -23.30 -52.64 33.27
C VAL A 78 -23.67 -51.63 34.39
N HIS A 79 -24.85 -50.99 34.26
CA HIS A 79 -26.02 -51.35 35.09
C HIS A 79 -27.33 -50.72 34.58
N ASP A 80 -28.37 -51.53 34.47
CA ASP A 80 -29.79 -51.15 34.35
C ASP A 80 -30.43 -51.02 35.74
N ASP A 81 -31.63 -50.39 35.85
CA ASP A 81 -32.86 -51.04 36.37
C ASP A 81 -34.10 -50.10 36.56
N TYR A 82 -35.29 -50.60 36.19
CA TYR A 82 -36.70 -50.32 36.62
C TYR A 82 -37.23 -48.85 36.62
N SER A 83 -38.39 -48.46 36.04
CA SER A 83 -39.80 -48.95 36.03
C SER A 83 -40.59 -48.64 37.33
N THR A 84 -41.94 -48.51 37.39
CA THR A 84 -43.06 -48.93 36.50
C THR A 84 -44.29 -47.96 36.57
N SER A 85 -45.51 -48.39 36.19
CA SER A 85 -46.85 -47.72 36.20
C SER A 85 -47.15 -46.66 35.12
N GLU A 86 -48.19 -46.70 34.28
CA GLU A 86 -49.60 -47.22 34.32
C GLU A 86 -50.58 -46.36 35.14
N GLY A 87 -51.78 -46.00 34.63
CA GLY A 87 -52.31 -46.17 33.26
C GLY A 87 -53.83 -45.91 33.20
N LEU A 88 -54.37 -45.66 31.99
CA LEU A 88 -55.80 -45.90 31.69
C LEU A 88 -56.03 -46.02 30.18
N GLN A 89 -56.70 -47.09 29.75
CA GLN A 89 -57.29 -47.23 28.42
C GLN A 89 -58.81 -47.34 28.55
N LEU A 90 -59.58 -46.78 27.61
CA LEU A 90 -60.68 -47.41 26.86
C LEU A 90 -61.47 -46.36 26.04
N PHE A 91 -62.35 -46.84 25.15
CA PHE A 91 -63.14 -46.07 24.16
C PHE A 91 -62.26 -45.31 23.11
N THR A 92 -61.61 -45.96 22.14
CA THR A 92 -62.10 -46.74 20.97
C THR A 92 -62.80 -45.94 19.85
N SER A 93 -62.46 -46.31 18.61
CA SER A 93 -63.24 -46.17 17.35
C SER A 93 -63.66 -44.77 16.84
N ILE A 94 -62.75 -44.09 16.12
CA ILE A 94 -63.03 -43.54 14.77
C ILE A 94 -61.80 -43.77 13.85
N PRO A 95 -61.73 -44.87 13.08
CA PRO A 95 -60.62 -45.13 12.14
C PRO A 95 -60.75 -44.46 10.76
N THR A 96 -61.91 -43.83 10.48
CA THR A 96 -62.35 -43.52 9.11
C THR A 96 -61.57 -42.41 8.42
N LEU A 97 -61.04 -41.42 9.17
CA LEU A 97 -60.30 -40.29 8.58
C LEU A 97 -58.90 -40.67 8.08
N ASN A 98 -58.14 -41.47 8.85
CA ASN A 98 -56.84 -41.96 8.39
C ASN A 98 -56.98 -42.94 7.21
N ASN A 99 -58.04 -43.76 7.19
CA ASN A 99 -58.31 -44.67 6.08
C ASN A 99 -58.82 -43.93 4.82
N ALA A 100 -59.60 -42.86 4.97
CA ALA A 100 -59.94 -41.99 3.84
C ALA A 100 -58.70 -41.26 3.29
N ALA A 101 -57.82 -40.76 4.17
CA ALA A 101 -56.57 -40.13 3.77
C ALA A 101 -55.60 -41.10 3.08
N SER A 102 -55.48 -42.35 3.57
CA SER A 102 -54.64 -43.37 2.91
C SER A 102 -55.24 -43.84 1.58
N TYR A 103 -56.56 -43.94 1.45
CA TYR A 103 -57.22 -44.28 0.18
C TYR A 103 -57.08 -43.14 -0.87
N LEU A 104 -57.17 -41.87 -0.44
CA LEU A 104 -56.88 -40.71 -1.28
C LEU A 104 -55.39 -40.62 -1.67
N ALA A 105 -54.47 -40.95 -0.76
CA ALA A 105 -53.04 -41.03 -1.06
C ALA A 105 -52.73 -42.19 -2.03
N GLN A 106 -53.35 -43.36 -1.85
CA GLN A 106 -53.19 -44.50 -2.74
C GLN A 106 -53.76 -44.23 -4.14
N THR A 107 -54.93 -43.61 -4.25
CA THR A 107 -55.54 -43.27 -5.55
C THR A 107 -54.77 -42.18 -6.29
N THR A 108 -54.29 -41.13 -5.61
CA THR A 108 -53.39 -40.14 -6.24
C THR A 108 -52.05 -40.75 -6.65
N THR A 109 -51.49 -41.65 -5.84
CA THR A 109 -50.26 -42.40 -6.19
C THR A 109 -50.46 -43.27 -7.43
N TYR A 110 -51.59 -43.97 -7.53
CA TYR A 110 -51.97 -44.78 -8.71
C TYR A 110 -52.13 -43.93 -9.98
N PHE A 111 -52.64 -42.70 -9.87
CA PHE A 111 -52.71 -41.79 -11.03
C PHE A 111 -51.34 -41.20 -11.42
N THR A 112 -50.41 -41.06 -10.48
CA THR A 112 -49.04 -40.61 -10.81
C THR A 112 -48.13 -41.69 -11.39
N SER A 113 -48.34 -42.98 -11.07
CA SER A 113 -47.52 -44.07 -11.59
C SER A 113 -47.73 -44.33 -13.08
N CYS A 114 -48.94 -44.09 -13.61
CA CYS A 114 -49.26 -44.25 -15.03
C CYS A 114 -48.55 -43.25 -15.99
N PHE A 115 -47.79 -42.27 -15.49
CA PHE A 115 -47.20 -41.19 -16.30
C PHE A 115 -45.72 -40.89 -15.99
N VAL A 116 -44.93 -41.96 -15.79
CA VAL A 116 -43.46 -41.92 -15.74
C VAL A 116 -42.92 -42.99 -16.70
N GLY A 117 -41.90 -42.63 -17.50
CA GLY A 117 -41.23 -43.54 -18.43
C GLY A 117 -39.72 -43.32 -18.44
N SER A 118 -38.97 -44.41 -18.36
CA SER A 118 -37.52 -44.52 -18.58
C SER A 118 -36.59 -43.60 -17.77
N ALA A 119 -36.41 -43.94 -16.49
CA ALA A 119 -35.06 -44.23 -16.02
C ALA A 119 -34.87 -45.76 -16.08
N GLY A 120 -33.64 -46.25 -16.27
CA GLY A 120 -33.35 -47.69 -16.36
C GLY A 120 -32.83 -48.26 -15.05
N ASP A 121 -33.37 -49.40 -14.63
CA ASP A 121 -32.98 -50.14 -13.43
C ASP A 121 -31.65 -50.91 -13.63
N VAL A 122 -31.01 -51.31 -12.52
CA VAL A 122 -30.69 -52.71 -12.17
C VAL A 122 -30.13 -52.73 -10.73
N GLU A 123 -30.87 -53.39 -9.83
CA GLU A 123 -30.37 -54.08 -8.63
C GLU A 123 -30.33 -55.59 -8.98
N LEU A 124 -29.63 -56.51 -8.29
CA LEU A 124 -28.82 -56.50 -7.06
C LEU A 124 -27.88 -57.74 -7.11
N ASP A 125 -26.73 -57.74 -6.42
CA ASP A 125 -26.32 -58.81 -5.49
C ASP A 125 -24.91 -58.60 -4.88
N GLU A 126 -24.64 -59.32 -3.78
CA GLU A 126 -23.39 -59.36 -3.00
C GLU A 126 -22.42 -60.44 -3.59
N ALA A 127 -21.13 -60.59 -3.23
CA ALA A 127 -20.31 -60.07 -2.13
C ALA A 127 -18.78 -60.13 -2.46
N GLN A 128 -17.92 -59.85 -1.46
CA GLN A 128 -16.52 -60.28 -1.27
C GLN A 128 -15.35 -59.64 -2.09
N GLU A 129 -14.64 -58.74 -1.40
CA GLU A 129 -13.19 -58.75 -1.09
C GLU A 129 -12.03 -58.71 -2.14
N LEU A 130 -10.93 -58.11 -1.65
CA LEU A 130 -9.50 -58.35 -1.92
C LEU A 130 -8.77 -57.80 -3.19
N ILE A 131 -8.10 -56.65 -2.97
CA ILE A 131 -6.71 -56.24 -3.34
C ILE A 131 -6.10 -56.55 -4.75
N THR A 132 -5.43 -55.50 -5.27
CA THR A 132 -4.09 -55.46 -5.94
C THR A 132 -3.95 -55.29 -7.47
N LEU A 133 -2.91 -54.50 -7.82
CA LEU A 133 -2.11 -54.43 -9.05
C LEU A 133 -2.69 -53.84 -10.35
N SER A 134 -2.21 -52.65 -10.68
CA SER A 134 -2.01 -52.14 -12.04
C SER A 134 -0.89 -52.89 -12.78
N PRO A 135 -0.81 -52.81 -14.13
CA PRO A 135 0.17 -51.87 -14.68
C PRO A 135 -0.23 -51.07 -15.94
N THR A 136 0.56 -50.03 -16.16
CA THR A 136 0.91 -49.28 -17.39
C THR A 136 1.13 -50.15 -18.66
N GLN A 137 1.17 -49.66 -19.92
CA GLN A 137 1.32 -48.32 -20.57
C GLN A 137 0.75 -48.41 -22.04
N GLU A 138 0.79 -47.47 -23.01
CA GLU A 138 1.56 -46.22 -23.20
C GLU A 138 0.82 -45.09 -24.02
N TYR A 139 1.50 -44.38 -24.92
CA TYR A 139 1.14 -43.13 -25.65
C TYR A 139 0.47 -43.26 -27.04
N MET A 140 -0.17 -42.16 -27.49
CA MET A 140 0.30 -41.36 -28.65
C MET A 140 -0.09 -39.86 -28.48
N SER A 141 0.56 -38.93 -29.19
CA SER A 141 0.42 -37.47 -29.00
C SER A 141 0.63 -36.61 -30.26
N SER A 142 -0.08 -35.48 -30.34
CA SER A 142 0.22 -34.23 -31.11
C SER A 142 -1.02 -33.31 -31.06
N GLY A 143 -0.93 -31.98 -31.23
CA GLY A 143 0.24 -31.10 -31.30
C GLY A 143 -0.15 -29.65 -31.68
N ASP A 144 0.57 -28.67 -31.12
CA ASP A 144 0.75 -27.27 -31.57
C ASP A 144 -0.46 -26.32 -31.75
N ASP A 145 -0.32 -24.98 -31.84
CA ASP A 145 0.46 -23.98 -31.06
C ASP A 145 -0.10 -22.55 -31.39
N SER A 146 0.60 -21.48 -30.99
CA SER A 146 0.56 -20.08 -31.49
C SER A 146 -0.34 -19.03 -30.80
N THR A 147 0.17 -18.59 -29.65
CA THR A 147 0.20 -17.22 -29.08
C THR A 147 -0.21 -15.99 -29.92
N SER A 148 -0.59 -14.92 -29.16
CA SER A 148 -0.33 -13.47 -29.39
C SER A 148 -1.40 -12.60 -30.11
N SER A 149 -1.50 -11.27 -29.91
CA SER A 149 -1.21 -10.39 -28.75
C SER A 149 -1.66 -8.93 -28.99
N SER A 150 -1.84 -8.14 -27.91
CA SER A 150 -1.70 -6.64 -27.89
C SER A 150 -2.75 -5.81 -28.68
N THR A 151 -3.02 -4.51 -28.43
CA THR A 151 -2.68 -3.59 -27.33
C THR A 151 -3.72 -2.46 -27.19
N ILE A 152 -4.08 -2.13 -25.95
CA ILE A 152 -4.18 -0.80 -25.28
C ILE A 152 -4.13 0.50 -26.14
N GLU A 153 -4.98 1.48 -25.77
CA GLU A 153 -4.85 2.97 -25.82
C GLU A 153 -6.10 3.68 -26.40
N GLU A 154 -6.57 4.85 -25.93
CA GLU A 154 -6.49 5.46 -24.58
C GLU A 154 -7.68 6.45 -24.35
N MET A 155 -7.57 7.36 -23.37
CA MET A 155 -8.64 8.18 -22.77
C MET A 155 -9.40 9.15 -23.72
N GLY A 156 -10.69 9.40 -23.39
CA GLY A 156 -11.49 10.52 -23.89
C GLY A 156 -12.62 10.89 -22.90
N ALA A 157 -13.06 12.15 -22.86
CA ALA A 157 -13.91 12.65 -21.77
C ALA A 157 -15.08 13.56 -22.20
N SER A 158 -16.08 13.64 -21.30
CA SER A 158 -17.10 14.68 -21.13
C SER A 158 -18.23 14.88 -22.17
N SER A 159 -19.46 14.83 -21.63
CA SER A 159 -20.66 15.66 -21.94
C SER A 159 -21.27 15.69 -23.34
N SER A 160 -22.53 15.26 -23.43
CA SER A 160 -23.67 16.15 -23.73
C SER A 160 -25.02 15.46 -23.47
N GLN A 161 -26.13 16.22 -23.49
CA GLN A 161 -27.50 15.73 -23.33
C GLN A 161 -28.15 15.53 -24.71
N GLY A 162 -29.13 14.63 -24.86
CA GLY A 162 -29.96 14.63 -26.08
C GLY A 162 -30.85 13.40 -26.26
N ARG A 163 -32.16 13.57 -26.02
CA ARG A 163 -33.23 12.59 -26.30
C ARG A 163 -33.26 12.15 -27.77
N ASN A 164 -33.56 10.88 -28.05
CA ASN A 164 -34.80 10.44 -28.71
C ASN A 164 -34.73 8.98 -29.21
N GLU A 165 -35.80 8.22 -29.00
CA GLU A 165 -36.21 7.09 -29.84
C GLU A 165 -36.90 7.63 -31.12
N PRO A 166 -36.87 6.93 -32.27
CA PRO A 166 -37.78 5.79 -32.49
C PRO A 166 -37.23 4.62 -33.35
N LEU A 167 -38.04 3.56 -33.46
CA LEU A 167 -37.87 2.47 -34.41
C LEU A 167 -38.08 2.92 -35.88
N VAL A 168 -37.45 2.23 -36.84
CA VAL A 168 -38.12 1.37 -37.86
C VAL A 168 -37.12 0.87 -38.93
N SER A 169 -37.32 -0.39 -39.33
CA SER A 169 -36.75 -1.15 -40.46
C SER A 169 -36.37 -0.36 -41.73
N ASN A 170 -35.24 -0.72 -42.37
CA ASN A 170 -35.32 -1.38 -43.70
C ASN A 170 -34.06 -2.15 -44.16
N ARG A 171 -34.29 -3.06 -45.13
CA ARG A 171 -33.33 -4.04 -45.69
C ARG A 171 -32.63 -3.54 -46.96
N ILE A 172 -31.46 -4.10 -47.24
CA ILE A 172 -30.90 -4.48 -48.56
C ILE A 172 -29.73 -5.45 -48.22
N LEU A 173 -29.76 -6.74 -48.61
CA LEU A 173 -29.33 -7.32 -49.91
C LEU A 173 -27.84 -7.03 -50.21
N GLN A 174 -27.00 -7.97 -50.68
CA GLN A 174 -27.27 -9.28 -51.28
C GLN A 174 -26.03 -10.23 -51.28
N ASN A 175 -26.25 -11.51 -51.65
CA ASN A 175 -25.26 -12.55 -52.01
C ASN A 175 -24.36 -13.10 -50.88
N GLY A 176 -23.98 -14.38 -50.84
CA GLY A 176 -24.20 -15.50 -51.77
C GLY A 176 -22.86 -16.18 -52.13
N SER A 177 -22.70 -17.51 -52.21
CA SER A 177 -23.72 -18.58 -52.21
C SER A 177 -23.14 -19.99 -51.98
N SER A 178 -24.04 -20.97 -51.77
CA SER A 178 -23.83 -22.43 -51.88
C SER A 178 -23.15 -23.11 -50.65
N VAL A 179 -23.32 -24.42 -50.36
CA VAL A 179 -24.15 -25.45 -51.01
C VAL A 179 -24.66 -26.54 -50.04
N PHE A 180 -25.53 -27.43 -50.55
CA PHE A 180 -26.12 -28.64 -49.95
C PHE A 180 -25.10 -29.77 -49.61
N LYS A 181 -25.38 -30.87 -48.88
CA LYS A 181 -26.62 -31.67 -48.57
C LYS A 181 -26.53 -32.16 -47.10
N GLY A 182 -27.56 -32.78 -46.48
CA GLY A 182 -28.77 -33.34 -47.07
C GLY A 182 -29.93 -33.58 -46.08
N TYR A 183 -30.77 -34.56 -46.38
CA TYR A 183 -32.18 -34.64 -45.93
C TYR A 183 -32.43 -35.71 -44.88
N HIS A 184 -33.26 -35.40 -43.88
CA HIS A 184 -34.56 -36.06 -43.70
C HIS A 184 -35.44 -35.22 -42.76
N GLY A 185 -36.70 -35.02 -43.10
CA GLY A 185 -37.58 -34.13 -42.33
C GLY A 185 -39.03 -34.61 -42.23
N ILE A 186 -39.70 -34.08 -41.20
CA ILE A 186 -41.11 -33.71 -41.21
C ILE A 186 -42.09 -34.86 -41.57
N TRP A 187 -42.34 -35.77 -40.62
CA TRP A 187 -43.59 -36.56 -40.59
C TRP A 187 -44.14 -36.89 -39.17
N TYR A 188 -43.60 -36.26 -38.12
CA TYR A 188 -44.01 -36.53 -36.71
C TYR A 188 -44.34 -35.28 -35.86
N LEU A 189 -44.02 -34.06 -36.31
CA LEU A 189 -44.04 -32.87 -35.44
C LEU A 189 -45.41 -32.18 -35.30
N THR A 190 -46.41 -32.56 -36.10
CA THR A 190 -47.73 -31.87 -36.17
C THR A 190 -48.81 -32.52 -35.28
N ILE A 191 -48.57 -33.71 -34.73
CA ILE A 191 -49.51 -34.41 -33.82
C ILE A 191 -49.02 -34.41 -32.37
N SER A 192 -47.69 -34.46 -32.14
CA SER A 192 -47.12 -34.50 -30.77
C SER A 192 -47.44 -33.25 -29.94
N CYS A 193 -47.40 -32.06 -30.55
CA CYS A 193 -47.50 -30.77 -29.83
C CYS A 193 -48.85 -30.59 -29.12
N GLY A 194 -49.97 -30.95 -29.75
CA GLY A 194 -51.31 -30.85 -29.14
C GLY A 194 -51.47 -31.78 -27.93
N CYS A 195 -51.00 -33.04 -28.06
CA CYS A 195 -51.02 -34.00 -26.96
C CYS A 195 -50.10 -33.58 -25.81
N GLN A 196 -48.89 -33.07 -26.11
CA GLN A 196 -47.99 -32.57 -25.07
C GLN A 196 -48.57 -31.36 -24.31
N CYS A 197 -49.24 -30.42 -24.99
CA CYS A 197 -49.93 -29.31 -24.30
C CYS A 197 -51.11 -29.77 -23.42
N LEU A 198 -51.86 -30.80 -23.83
CA LEU A 198 -52.93 -31.39 -23.02
C LEU A 198 -52.39 -32.21 -21.84
N ILE A 199 -51.34 -33.00 -22.05
CA ILE A 199 -50.65 -33.76 -21.00
C ILE A 199 -49.99 -32.82 -19.99
N GLU A 200 -49.35 -31.73 -20.43
CA GLU A 200 -48.83 -30.70 -19.52
C GLU A 200 -49.93 -30.01 -18.73
N ARG A 201 -51.07 -29.66 -19.36
CA ARG A 201 -52.23 -29.12 -18.65
C ARG A 201 -52.74 -30.10 -17.60
N ALA A 202 -52.98 -31.36 -17.97
CA ALA A 202 -53.41 -32.39 -17.01
C ALA A 202 -52.39 -32.60 -15.87
N ARG A 203 -51.09 -32.66 -16.18
CA ARG A 203 -50.01 -32.82 -15.21
C ARG A 203 -49.92 -31.62 -14.26
N LYS A 204 -50.05 -30.38 -14.76
CA LYS A 204 -50.13 -29.15 -13.96
C LYS A 204 -51.43 -29.04 -13.14
N THR A 205 -52.54 -29.58 -13.64
CA THR A 205 -53.82 -29.64 -12.92
C THR A 205 -53.80 -30.64 -11.77
N VAL A 206 -53.16 -31.81 -11.95
CA VAL A 206 -53.06 -32.87 -10.94
C VAL A 206 -51.93 -32.61 -9.93
N ARG A 207 -50.76 -32.11 -10.37
CA ARG A 207 -49.61 -31.85 -9.48
C ARG A 207 -49.59 -30.47 -8.82
N GLY A 208 -50.45 -29.54 -9.22
CA GLY A 208 -50.50 -28.18 -8.65
C GLY A 208 -49.15 -27.47 -8.73
N SER A 209 -48.61 -27.06 -7.58
CA SER A 209 -47.28 -26.45 -7.43
C SER A 209 -46.19 -27.41 -6.92
N ALA A 210 -46.41 -28.72 -6.87
CA ALA A 210 -45.45 -29.70 -6.33
C ALA A 210 -44.06 -29.63 -7.00
N ASP A 211 -44.03 -29.52 -8.34
CA ASP A 211 -42.78 -29.45 -9.11
C ASP A 211 -42.06 -28.07 -8.95
N ASP A 212 -42.74 -27.04 -8.43
CA ASP A 212 -42.22 -25.67 -8.25
C ASP A 212 -41.71 -25.37 -6.82
N ILE A 213 -42.28 -25.96 -5.76
CA ILE A 213 -41.87 -25.70 -4.37
C ILE A 213 -40.37 -25.98 -4.18
N GLY A 214 -39.61 -25.03 -3.63
CA GLY A 214 -38.17 -25.15 -3.42
C GLY A 214 -37.33 -25.17 -4.70
N TRP A 215 -37.80 -24.56 -5.79
CA TRP A 215 -37.04 -24.49 -7.05
C TRP A 215 -35.71 -23.74 -6.93
N LEU A 216 -35.57 -22.83 -5.96
CA LEU A 216 -34.32 -22.08 -5.72
C LEU A 216 -33.18 -22.98 -5.27
N GLN A 217 -33.45 -23.94 -4.37
CA GLN A 217 -32.47 -24.94 -3.91
C GLN A 217 -32.07 -25.93 -5.02
N ARG A 218 -32.87 -26.06 -6.10
CA ARG A 218 -32.59 -26.92 -7.25
C ARG A 218 -31.81 -26.21 -8.37
N ALA A 219 -31.53 -24.92 -8.24
CA ALA A 219 -30.82 -24.14 -9.26
C ALA A 219 -29.29 -24.25 -9.08
N ILE A 220 -28.59 -24.76 -10.10
CA ILE A 220 -27.15 -25.06 -10.07
C ILE A 220 -26.28 -23.81 -9.80
N ASP A 221 -26.72 -22.64 -10.27
CA ASP A 221 -25.95 -21.38 -10.20
C ASP A 221 -26.14 -20.59 -8.89
N MET A 222 -26.90 -21.11 -7.92
CA MET A 222 -27.24 -20.39 -6.68
C MET A 222 -26.26 -20.66 -5.53
N PRO A 223 -25.87 -19.63 -4.75
CA PRO A 223 -24.99 -19.82 -3.59
C PRO A 223 -25.68 -20.61 -2.46
N PRO A 224 -24.97 -21.51 -1.76
CA PRO A 224 -25.53 -22.29 -0.66
C PRO A 224 -25.97 -21.41 0.51
N VAL A 225 -26.78 -21.99 1.39
CA VAL A 225 -27.25 -21.35 2.63
C VAL A 225 -26.45 -21.83 3.84
N GLU A 226 -26.15 -20.92 4.78
CA GLU A 226 -25.49 -21.25 6.05
C GLU A 226 -26.53 -21.46 7.16
N ASP A 227 -26.33 -22.39 8.09
CA ASP A 227 -27.25 -22.61 9.21
C ASP A 227 -26.88 -21.75 10.44
N GLY A 228 -27.68 -20.73 10.71
CA GLY A 228 -27.53 -19.84 11.87
C GLY A 228 -28.30 -20.29 13.12
N THR A 229 -29.06 -21.39 13.06
CA THR A 229 -30.06 -21.78 14.09
C THR A 229 -29.46 -21.92 15.48
N ARG A 230 -28.27 -22.53 15.59
CA ARG A 230 -27.56 -22.63 16.87
C ARG A 230 -27.22 -21.24 17.43
N ARG A 231 -26.64 -20.37 16.60
CA ARG A 231 -26.21 -19.04 17.03
C ARG A 231 -27.40 -18.14 17.39
N PHE A 232 -28.51 -18.29 16.67
CA PHE A 232 -29.77 -17.64 17.00
C PHE A 232 -30.29 -18.02 18.39
N ARG A 233 -30.24 -19.31 18.78
CA ARG A 233 -30.60 -19.75 20.14
C ARG A 233 -29.67 -19.17 21.22
N GLU A 234 -28.36 -19.20 21.00
CA GLU A 234 -27.37 -18.56 21.89
C GLU A 234 -27.66 -17.05 22.09
N ILE A 235 -28.09 -16.35 21.03
CA ILE A 235 -28.49 -14.94 21.10
C ILE A 235 -29.83 -14.76 21.84
N GLN A 236 -30.83 -15.62 21.61
CA GLN A 236 -32.10 -15.58 22.34
C GLN A 236 -31.92 -15.81 23.84
N GLU A 237 -31.00 -16.68 24.25
CA GLU A 237 -30.64 -16.90 25.67
C GLU A 237 -29.97 -15.67 26.29
N SER A 238 -29.04 -15.02 25.59
CA SER A 238 -28.51 -13.70 25.99
C SER A 238 -29.62 -12.65 26.17
N ILE A 239 -30.59 -12.57 25.26
CA ILE A 239 -31.69 -11.60 25.34
C ILE A 239 -32.66 -11.95 26.49
N ARG A 240 -32.89 -13.24 26.79
CA ARG A 240 -33.62 -13.69 27.99
C ARG A 240 -32.92 -13.23 29.28
N ASN A 241 -31.59 -13.16 29.27
CA ASN A 241 -30.76 -12.63 30.37
C ASN A 241 -30.60 -11.08 30.35
N ASN A 242 -31.33 -10.36 29.49
CA ASN A 242 -31.26 -8.91 29.27
C ASN A 242 -29.92 -8.39 28.67
N GLU A 243 -29.13 -9.25 28.02
CA GLU A 243 -27.91 -8.84 27.30
C GLU A 243 -28.21 -8.32 25.89
N HIS A 244 -28.75 -7.09 25.80
CA HIS A 244 -29.06 -6.44 24.53
C HIS A 244 -27.79 -6.05 23.74
N LYS A 245 -27.66 -6.53 22.51
CA LYS A 245 -26.44 -6.40 21.67
C LYS A 245 -26.62 -5.58 20.39
N LEU A 246 -27.81 -5.01 20.17
CA LEU A 246 -28.11 -4.17 19.01
C LEU A 246 -27.46 -2.77 19.09
N PRO A 247 -26.74 -2.30 18.04
CA PRO A 247 -26.01 -1.03 18.10
C PRO A 247 -26.86 0.19 17.69
N ASN A 248 -26.90 1.22 18.55
CA ASN A 248 -27.58 2.50 18.29
C ASN A 248 -26.96 3.33 17.14
N SER A 249 -25.97 2.81 16.41
CA SER A 249 -25.31 3.46 15.26
C SER A 249 -26.03 3.27 13.92
N VAL A 250 -27.02 2.37 13.85
CA VAL A 250 -27.90 2.17 12.68
C VAL A 250 -29.33 2.63 12.98
N VAL A 251 -30.18 2.70 11.94
CA VAL A 251 -31.64 2.86 12.07
C VAL A 251 -32.31 1.57 11.62
N TYR A 252 -33.31 1.11 12.37
CA TYR A 252 -34.06 -0.11 12.06
C TYR A 252 -35.33 0.26 11.29
N LEU A 253 -35.56 -0.38 10.13
CA LEU A 253 -36.77 -0.20 9.33
C LEU A 253 -37.50 -1.53 9.17
N LEU A 254 -38.67 -1.61 9.80
CA LEU A 254 -39.58 -2.75 9.73
C LEU A 254 -40.48 -2.59 8.50
N VAL A 255 -40.45 -3.55 7.58
CA VAL A 255 -41.26 -3.53 6.35
C VAL A 255 -42.41 -4.52 6.49
N PRO A 256 -43.67 -4.05 6.60
CA PRO A 256 -44.82 -4.89 6.86
C PRO A 256 -45.28 -5.66 5.62
N GLY A 257 -46.01 -6.75 5.82
CA GLY A 257 -46.50 -7.63 4.76
C GLY A 257 -47.88 -7.27 4.22
N LEU A 258 -48.45 -8.21 3.46
CA LEU A 258 -49.84 -8.17 3.00
C LEU A 258 -50.81 -8.05 4.20
N PHE A 259 -51.99 -7.46 3.99
CA PHE A 259 -53.02 -7.19 5.02
C PHE A 259 -52.64 -6.25 6.18
N SER A 260 -51.42 -5.70 6.22
CA SER A 260 -51.00 -4.79 7.29
C SER A 260 -51.80 -3.48 7.39
N ASN A 261 -52.46 -3.07 6.30
CA ASN A 261 -53.42 -1.96 6.29
C ASN A 261 -54.77 -2.28 6.99
N HIS A 262 -55.02 -3.52 7.39
CA HIS A 262 -56.31 -3.97 7.96
C HIS A 262 -56.18 -4.62 9.35
N GLY A 263 -54.97 -5.04 9.75
CA GLY A 263 -54.69 -5.56 11.09
C GLY A 263 -54.20 -4.48 12.06
N PRO A 264 -54.93 -4.15 13.14
CA PRO A 264 -54.42 -3.24 14.17
C PRO A 264 -53.20 -3.85 14.88
N LEU A 265 -52.25 -2.99 15.28
CA LEU A 265 -51.02 -3.33 16.03
C LEU A 265 -49.89 -4.05 15.25
N TYR A 266 -49.97 -4.18 13.92
CA TYR A 266 -48.89 -4.77 13.09
C TYR A 266 -47.50 -4.16 13.40
N PHE A 267 -46.55 -4.96 13.89
CA PHE A 267 -45.20 -4.54 14.36
C PHE A 267 -45.15 -3.47 15.49
N VAL A 268 -46.29 -3.08 16.08
CA VAL A 268 -46.34 -2.02 17.10
C VAL A 268 -45.66 -2.45 18.40
N SER A 269 -45.80 -3.72 18.81
CA SER A 269 -45.09 -4.29 19.96
C SER A 269 -43.57 -4.21 19.77
N THR A 270 -43.05 -4.72 18.65
CA THR A 270 -41.62 -4.71 18.31
C THR A 270 -41.04 -3.30 18.25
N LYS A 271 -41.74 -2.34 17.63
CA LYS A 271 -41.31 -0.93 17.61
C LYS A 271 -41.28 -0.34 19.02
N THR A 272 -42.27 -0.63 19.85
CA THR A 272 -42.35 -0.15 21.24
C THR A 272 -41.22 -0.74 22.09
N TYR A 273 -40.91 -2.02 21.91
CA TYR A 273 -39.78 -2.72 22.54
C TYR A 273 -38.44 -2.08 22.17
N PHE A 274 -38.15 -1.89 20.87
CA PHE A 274 -36.92 -1.22 20.42
C PHE A 274 -36.84 0.25 20.90
N SER A 275 -37.98 0.94 21.01
CA SER A 275 -38.03 2.30 21.54
C SER A 275 -37.67 2.35 23.04
N LYS A 276 -38.09 1.35 23.84
CA LYS A 276 -37.67 1.21 25.26
C LYS A 276 -36.16 0.95 25.40
N MET A 277 -35.55 0.28 24.42
CA MET A 277 -34.09 0.06 24.35
C MET A 277 -33.31 1.30 23.86
N GLY A 278 -33.98 2.41 23.52
CA GLY A 278 -33.34 3.60 22.95
C GLY A 278 -32.87 3.45 21.49
N LEU A 279 -33.40 2.47 20.76
CA LEU A 279 -33.07 2.24 19.35
C LEU A 279 -34.04 3.01 18.43
N THR A 280 -33.48 3.69 17.42
CA THR A 280 -34.27 4.38 16.39
C THR A 280 -34.90 3.37 15.44
N CYS A 281 -36.20 3.12 15.61
CA CYS A 281 -36.98 2.13 14.88
C CYS A 281 -38.21 2.73 14.17
N HIS A 282 -38.34 2.47 12.87
CA HIS A 282 -39.41 2.95 11.99
C HIS A 282 -40.17 1.76 11.39
N ILE A 283 -41.46 1.96 11.09
CA ILE A 283 -42.27 1.02 10.29
C ILE A 283 -42.54 1.72 8.95
N ALA A 284 -42.27 1.04 7.84
CA ALA A 284 -42.52 1.58 6.51
C ALA A 284 -44.04 1.69 6.25
N LYS A 285 -44.53 2.88 5.89
CA LYS A 285 -45.92 3.07 5.48
C LYS A 285 -46.04 2.84 3.97
N ILE A 286 -46.02 1.56 3.58
CA ILE A 286 -46.21 1.11 2.20
C ILE A 286 -47.63 0.59 1.99
N HIS A 287 -48.12 0.62 0.75
CA HIS A 287 -49.40 0.02 0.41
C HIS A 287 -49.27 -1.51 0.35
N SER A 288 -49.74 -2.21 1.39
CA SER A 288 -49.64 -3.69 1.51
C SER A 288 -50.16 -4.45 0.28
N GLU A 289 -51.17 -3.89 -0.38
CA GLU A 289 -51.88 -4.45 -1.54
C GLU A 289 -51.47 -3.85 -2.90
N ALA A 290 -50.36 -3.12 -2.99
CA ALA A 290 -49.79 -2.67 -4.28
C ALA A 290 -48.74 -3.65 -4.84
N SER A 291 -48.38 -3.56 -6.13
CA SER A 291 -47.35 -4.44 -6.72
C SER A 291 -45.95 -4.25 -6.09
N VAL A 292 -45.14 -5.32 -6.14
CA VAL A 292 -43.80 -5.39 -5.55
C VAL A 292 -42.87 -4.30 -6.12
N GLU A 293 -42.95 -4.00 -7.41
CA GLU A 293 -42.14 -2.94 -8.03
C GLU A 293 -42.52 -1.52 -7.54
N LYS A 294 -43.80 -1.30 -7.22
CA LYS A 294 -44.25 -0.02 -6.64
C LYS A 294 -43.77 0.10 -5.19
N ASN A 295 -43.98 -0.93 -4.36
CA ASN A 295 -43.51 -0.92 -2.98
C ASN A 295 -41.97 -0.82 -2.90
N ALA A 296 -41.23 -1.45 -3.82
CA ALA A 296 -39.78 -1.31 -3.92
C ALA A 296 -39.33 0.15 -4.14
N ARG A 297 -40.09 0.94 -4.91
CA ARG A 297 -39.82 2.37 -5.13
C ARG A 297 -40.12 3.23 -3.89
N GLU A 298 -41.21 2.93 -3.18
CA GLU A 298 -41.56 3.58 -1.91
C GLU A 298 -40.51 3.26 -0.82
N ILE A 299 -40.06 2.00 -0.72
CA ILE A 299 -39.01 1.56 0.22
C ILE A 299 -37.67 2.25 -0.09
N LYS A 300 -37.29 2.41 -1.36
CA LYS A 300 -36.11 3.20 -1.74
C LYS A 300 -36.18 4.61 -1.14
N GLN A 301 -37.29 5.31 -1.35
CA GLN A 301 -37.50 6.68 -0.86
C GLN A 301 -37.39 6.75 0.67
N TYR A 302 -38.05 5.83 1.40
CA TYR A 302 -37.92 5.77 2.87
C TYR A 302 -36.48 5.55 3.35
N ILE A 303 -35.70 4.67 2.70
CA ILE A 303 -34.30 4.44 3.06
C ILE A 303 -33.47 5.72 2.83
N GLU A 304 -33.73 6.46 1.74
CA GLU A 304 -33.03 7.71 1.46
C GLU A 304 -33.40 8.82 2.44
N GLU A 305 -34.69 9.02 2.75
CA GLU A 305 -35.14 10.00 3.75
C GLU A 305 -34.50 9.74 5.13
N ILE A 306 -34.53 8.49 5.59
CA ILE A 306 -33.90 8.08 6.85
C ILE A 306 -32.39 8.31 6.81
N PHE A 307 -31.71 7.98 5.72
CA PHE A 307 -30.26 8.18 5.59
C PHE A 307 -29.87 9.65 5.56
N TRP A 308 -30.59 10.50 4.81
CA TRP A 308 -30.30 11.94 4.74
C TRP A 308 -30.60 12.66 6.05
N GLY A 309 -31.69 12.30 6.74
CA GLY A 309 -32.08 12.88 8.03
C GLY A 309 -31.22 12.42 9.21
N SER A 310 -30.81 11.15 9.26
CA SER A 310 -30.05 10.59 10.41
C SER A 310 -28.55 10.45 10.20
N ARG A 311 -28.08 10.42 8.94
CA ARG A 311 -26.70 10.06 8.53
C ARG A 311 -26.22 8.68 9.03
N LYS A 312 -27.13 7.80 9.42
CA LYS A 312 -26.88 6.40 9.79
C LYS A 312 -27.30 5.46 8.66
N ARG A 313 -26.68 4.28 8.59
CA ARG A 313 -27.14 3.20 7.68
C ARG A 313 -28.42 2.55 8.21
N VAL A 314 -29.25 2.04 7.29
CA VAL A 314 -30.55 1.43 7.59
C VAL A 314 -30.45 -0.10 7.58
N LEU A 315 -30.89 -0.75 8.65
CA LEU A 315 -31.01 -2.21 8.76
C LEU A 315 -32.48 -2.61 8.56
N LEU A 316 -32.73 -3.50 7.60
CA LEU A 316 -34.09 -3.85 7.17
C LEU A 316 -34.56 -5.16 7.82
N LEU A 317 -35.78 -5.19 8.35
CA LEU A 317 -36.49 -6.44 8.68
C LEU A 317 -37.81 -6.46 7.91
N GLY A 318 -37.91 -7.30 6.89
CA GLY A 318 -39.13 -7.51 6.13
C GLY A 318 -39.87 -8.77 6.59
N HIS A 319 -41.19 -8.68 6.73
CA HIS A 319 -42.05 -9.82 7.05
C HIS A 319 -42.96 -10.19 5.89
N SER A 320 -43.11 -11.49 5.60
CA SER A 320 -43.98 -11.99 4.54
C SER A 320 -43.65 -11.28 3.21
N LYS A 321 -44.65 -10.82 2.46
CA LYS A 321 -44.46 -9.97 1.27
C LYS A 321 -43.55 -8.76 1.51
N GLY A 322 -43.53 -8.16 2.70
CA GLY A 322 -42.67 -7.00 3.01
C GLY A 322 -41.18 -7.32 2.90
N GLY A 323 -40.78 -8.58 3.09
CA GLY A 323 -39.43 -9.05 2.78
C GLY A 323 -39.16 -9.16 1.28
N VAL A 324 -40.16 -9.56 0.50
CA VAL A 324 -40.08 -9.60 -0.98
C VAL A 324 -39.98 -8.18 -1.55
N ASP A 325 -40.79 -7.24 -1.05
CA ASP A 325 -40.75 -5.81 -1.41
C ASP A 325 -39.40 -5.18 -1.06
N ALA A 326 -38.85 -5.47 0.14
CA ALA A 326 -37.54 -4.99 0.56
C ALA A 326 -36.40 -5.59 -0.28
N ALA A 327 -36.43 -6.88 -0.58
CA ALA A 327 -35.45 -7.53 -1.46
C ALA A 327 -35.50 -6.94 -2.88
N ALA A 328 -36.69 -6.69 -3.43
CA ALA A 328 -36.87 -6.05 -4.72
C ALA A 328 -36.30 -4.62 -4.75
N ALA A 329 -36.48 -3.83 -3.69
CA ALA A 329 -35.87 -2.50 -3.56
C ALA A 329 -34.33 -2.56 -3.64
N LEU A 330 -33.71 -3.55 -2.99
CA LEU A 330 -32.26 -3.72 -3.02
C LEU A 330 -31.74 -4.24 -4.36
N SER A 331 -32.41 -5.21 -5.00
CA SER A 331 -32.03 -5.66 -6.35
C SER A 331 -32.13 -4.56 -7.40
N LEU A 332 -33.25 -3.81 -7.43
CA LEU A 332 -33.51 -2.80 -8.45
C LEU A 332 -32.66 -1.53 -8.33
N TYR A 333 -32.33 -1.11 -7.10
CA TYR A 333 -31.69 0.19 -6.83
C TYR A 333 -30.34 0.07 -6.08
N TRP A 334 -29.65 -1.08 -6.19
CA TRP A 334 -28.42 -1.35 -5.41
C TRP A 334 -27.35 -0.27 -5.52
N SER A 335 -27.11 0.25 -6.73
CA SER A 335 -26.11 1.29 -7.01
C SER A 335 -26.34 2.58 -6.21
N GLU A 336 -27.60 2.88 -5.84
CA GLU A 336 -27.98 4.04 -5.05
C GLU A 336 -28.10 3.71 -3.54
N LEU A 337 -28.33 2.44 -3.18
CA LEU A 337 -28.62 2.01 -1.81
C LEU A 337 -27.44 1.36 -1.08
N LYS A 338 -26.39 0.90 -1.78
CA LYS A 338 -25.23 0.19 -1.22
C LYS A 338 -24.58 0.86 0.01
N ASP A 339 -24.34 2.17 -0.05
CA ASP A 339 -23.75 2.92 1.06
C ASP A 339 -24.77 3.29 2.16
N LYS A 340 -26.08 3.19 1.87
CA LYS A 340 -27.19 3.58 2.75
C LYS A 340 -27.74 2.43 3.58
N VAL A 341 -27.78 1.22 3.02
CA VAL A 341 -28.33 0.01 3.65
C VAL A 341 -27.22 -0.79 4.32
N ALA A 342 -27.48 -1.31 5.52
CA ALA A 342 -26.54 -2.10 6.32
C ALA A 342 -26.64 -3.61 5.99
N GLY A 343 -27.86 -4.12 5.83
CA GLY A 343 -28.20 -5.53 5.62
C GLY A 343 -29.72 -5.74 5.66
N LEU A 344 -30.17 -6.94 5.30
CA LEU A 344 -31.58 -7.30 5.23
C LEU A 344 -31.87 -8.64 5.92
N ALA A 345 -32.84 -8.65 6.84
CA ALA A 345 -33.43 -9.85 7.43
C ALA A 345 -34.83 -10.11 6.83
N LEU A 346 -35.10 -11.36 6.51
CA LEU A 346 -36.31 -11.83 5.84
C LEU A 346 -37.04 -12.85 6.71
N ALA A 347 -38.11 -12.42 7.38
CA ALA A 347 -38.95 -13.27 8.22
C ALA A 347 -40.15 -13.79 7.42
N GLN A 348 -40.32 -15.11 7.37
CA GLN A 348 -41.48 -15.81 6.79
C GLN A 348 -41.83 -15.31 5.37
N SER A 349 -40.81 -14.91 4.60
CA SER A 349 -40.98 -14.17 3.34
C SER A 349 -40.99 -15.12 2.14
N PRO A 350 -42.03 -15.14 1.28
CA PRO A 350 -42.11 -16.04 0.12
C PRO A 350 -41.16 -15.60 -1.02
N TYR A 351 -39.86 -15.70 -0.78
CA TYR A 351 -38.83 -15.22 -1.70
C TYR A 351 -38.78 -16.04 -2.98
N GLY A 352 -38.94 -17.37 -2.89
CA GLY A 352 -39.09 -18.27 -4.04
C GLY A 352 -40.48 -18.25 -4.68
N GLY A 353 -41.51 -17.85 -3.92
CA GLY A 353 -42.93 -17.86 -4.30
C GLY A 353 -43.81 -18.40 -3.17
N SER A 354 -45.12 -18.39 -3.38
CA SER A 354 -46.09 -19.09 -2.51
C SER A 354 -46.91 -20.09 -3.33
N PRO A 355 -47.11 -21.33 -2.84
CA PRO A 355 -47.99 -22.29 -3.49
C PRO A 355 -49.45 -21.86 -3.38
N ILE A 356 -49.83 -21.21 -2.28
CA ILE A 356 -51.20 -20.71 -2.08
C ILE A 356 -51.53 -19.61 -3.09
N ALA A 357 -50.64 -18.63 -3.29
CA ALA A 357 -50.82 -17.62 -4.34
C ALA A 357 -50.91 -18.23 -5.75
N SER A 358 -50.07 -19.25 -6.03
CA SER A 358 -49.99 -19.94 -7.32
C SER A 358 -51.17 -20.88 -7.60
N ASP A 359 -51.78 -21.46 -6.57
CA ASP A 359 -52.98 -22.31 -6.67
C ASP A 359 -54.27 -21.47 -6.76
N ILE A 360 -54.36 -20.32 -6.07
CA ILE A 360 -55.53 -19.42 -6.10
C ILE A 360 -55.74 -18.81 -7.49
N LEU A 361 -54.65 -18.36 -8.14
CA LEU A 361 -54.70 -17.69 -9.44
C LEU A 361 -54.74 -18.65 -10.64
N ARG A 362 -54.82 -19.97 -10.40
CA ARG A 362 -54.82 -20.99 -11.46
C ARG A 362 -56.24 -21.41 -11.84
N GLU A 363 -56.70 -20.98 -13.00
CA GLU A 363 -57.98 -21.44 -13.56
C GLU A 363 -57.94 -22.94 -13.94
N GLY A 364 -59.04 -23.66 -13.72
CA GLY A 364 -59.28 -24.98 -14.34
C GLY A 364 -58.95 -26.25 -13.54
N GLN A 365 -58.90 -26.23 -12.19
CA GLN A 365 -58.91 -27.50 -11.43
C GLN A 365 -60.32 -28.14 -11.40
N LEU A 366 -60.40 -29.42 -11.77
CA LEU A 366 -61.58 -30.29 -11.71
C LEU A 366 -61.32 -31.40 -10.68
N GLY A 367 -62.03 -31.37 -9.55
CA GLY A 367 -61.78 -32.26 -8.40
C GLY A 367 -60.57 -31.80 -7.58
N ASP A 368 -60.66 -31.41 -6.31
CA ASP A 368 -61.81 -31.31 -5.40
C ASP A 368 -62.01 -29.87 -4.90
N TYR A 369 -62.86 -29.70 -3.86
CA TYR A 369 -62.99 -28.49 -3.04
C TYR A 369 -63.74 -27.29 -3.64
N VAL A 370 -64.97 -27.50 -4.13
CA VAL A 370 -65.94 -26.38 -4.26
C VAL A 370 -66.11 -25.65 -2.91
N SER A 371 -66.12 -26.37 -1.78
CA SER A 371 -66.26 -25.77 -0.44
C SER A 371 -65.01 -25.05 0.04
N LEU A 372 -63.82 -25.68 -0.02
CA LEU A 372 -62.58 -25.07 0.50
C LEU A 372 -62.02 -23.98 -0.42
N ARG A 373 -62.20 -24.09 -1.75
CA ARG A 373 -61.95 -22.98 -2.67
C ARG A 373 -62.86 -21.79 -2.32
N LYS A 374 -64.17 -22.02 -2.12
CA LYS A 374 -65.10 -20.95 -1.67
C LYS A 374 -64.76 -20.40 -0.29
N ILE A 375 -64.25 -21.18 0.66
CA ILE A 375 -63.81 -20.68 1.98
C ILE A 375 -62.61 -19.75 1.82
N THR A 376 -61.59 -20.18 1.07
CA THR A 376 -60.38 -19.38 0.81
C THR A 376 -60.69 -18.13 -0.02
N GLU A 377 -61.50 -18.25 -1.09
CA GLU A 377 -62.03 -17.12 -1.86
C GLU A 377 -62.93 -16.21 -1.00
N THR A 378 -63.68 -16.73 -0.03
CA THR A 378 -64.51 -15.89 0.86
C THR A 378 -63.67 -15.16 1.91
N LEU A 379 -62.58 -15.77 2.42
CA LEU A 379 -61.59 -15.07 3.23
C LEU A 379 -60.95 -13.95 2.40
N ILE A 380 -60.47 -14.29 1.21
CA ILE A 380 -59.70 -13.40 0.34
C ILE A 380 -60.58 -12.27 -0.21
N CYS A 381 -61.70 -12.55 -0.86
CA CYS A 381 -62.57 -11.53 -1.47
C CYS A 381 -63.39 -10.70 -0.47
N LYS A 382 -63.37 -11.02 0.83
CA LYS A 382 -63.91 -10.14 1.89
C LYS A 382 -62.84 -9.29 2.58
N ILE A 383 -61.57 -9.72 2.56
CA ILE A 383 -60.48 -9.05 3.27
C ILE A 383 -59.59 -8.24 2.32
N LEU A 384 -59.30 -8.73 1.11
CA LEU A 384 -58.70 -7.93 0.05
C LEU A 384 -59.75 -7.06 -0.63
N LYS A 385 -59.53 -5.74 -0.58
CA LYS A 385 -60.07 -4.77 -1.55
C LYS A 385 -58.96 -4.21 -2.45
N GLY A 386 -57.83 -4.91 -2.47
CA GLY A 386 -56.58 -4.52 -3.09
C GLY A 386 -56.40 -4.93 -4.55
N ASP A 387 -55.21 -4.62 -5.06
CA ASP A 387 -54.79 -4.93 -6.43
C ASP A 387 -54.44 -6.43 -6.56
N LEU A 388 -54.98 -7.09 -7.59
CA LEU A 388 -54.72 -8.52 -7.82
C LEU A 388 -53.24 -8.79 -8.14
N GLN A 389 -52.52 -7.79 -8.69
CA GLN A 389 -51.08 -7.87 -8.93
C GLN A 389 -50.28 -8.16 -7.64
N ALA A 390 -50.75 -7.71 -6.48
CA ALA A 390 -50.08 -7.93 -5.20
C ALA A 390 -50.04 -9.41 -4.77
N LEU A 391 -50.90 -10.26 -5.35
CA LEU A 391 -50.89 -11.72 -5.19
C LEU A 391 -50.19 -12.40 -6.38
N GLU A 392 -50.35 -11.85 -7.60
CA GLU A 392 -49.68 -12.32 -8.82
C GLU A 392 -48.15 -12.29 -8.70
N ASP A 393 -47.59 -11.22 -8.14
CA ASP A 393 -46.15 -11.05 -7.89
C ASP A 393 -45.56 -12.13 -6.95
N LEU A 394 -46.40 -12.80 -6.16
CA LEU A 394 -46.01 -13.86 -5.23
C LEU A 394 -46.09 -15.27 -5.85
N THR A 395 -46.54 -15.40 -7.09
CA THR A 395 -46.55 -16.68 -7.83
C THR A 395 -45.13 -17.12 -8.20
N TYR A 396 -44.91 -18.44 -8.30
CA TYR A 396 -43.61 -18.97 -8.70
C TYR A 396 -43.13 -18.46 -10.06
N GLU A 397 -44.05 -18.21 -11.00
CA GLU A 397 -43.74 -17.70 -12.33
C GLU A 397 -43.18 -16.27 -12.25
N ARG A 398 -43.90 -15.33 -11.65
CA ARG A 398 -43.44 -13.94 -11.47
C ARG A 398 -42.16 -13.84 -10.65
N ARG A 399 -42.04 -14.62 -9.56
CA ARG A 399 -40.80 -14.67 -8.76
C ARG A 399 -39.61 -15.19 -9.57
N ARG A 400 -39.81 -16.22 -10.41
CA ARG A 400 -38.77 -16.79 -11.29
C ARG A 400 -38.38 -15.85 -12.43
N GLU A 401 -39.33 -15.09 -13.00
CA GLU A 401 -39.02 -14.01 -13.95
C GLU A 401 -38.22 -12.88 -13.30
N PHE A 402 -38.67 -12.40 -12.14
CA PHE A 402 -38.05 -11.26 -11.44
C PHE A 402 -36.61 -11.58 -11.01
N LEU A 403 -36.39 -12.73 -10.37
CA LEU A 403 -35.07 -13.11 -9.84
C LEU A 403 -34.04 -13.41 -10.94
N ARG A 404 -34.47 -13.85 -12.13
CA ARG A 404 -33.59 -14.00 -13.30
C ARG A 404 -33.11 -12.66 -13.87
N LYS A 405 -33.93 -11.60 -13.77
CA LYS A 405 -33.60 -10.25 -14.23
C LYS A 405 -32.81 -9.46 -13.17
N ASN A 406 -33.20 -9.62 -11.90
CA ASN A 406 -32.79 -8.76 -10.78
C ASN A 406 -32.24 -9.59 -9.58
N PRO A 407 -31.11 -10.30 -9.71
CA PRO A 407 -30.52 -11.09 -8.63
C PRO A 407 -30.09 -10.20 -7.45
N LEU A 408 -30.12 -10.74 -6.22
CA LEU A 408 -29.65 -10.02 -5.04
C LEU A 408 -28.11 -9.83 -5.06
N PRO A 409 -27.58 -8.70 -4.57
CA PRO A 409 -26.14 -8.44 -4.55
C PRO A 409 -25.39 -9.35 -3.58
N GLN A 410 -24.32 -10.02 -4.04
CA GLN A 410 -23.48 -10.90 -3.21
C GLN A 410 -22.77 -10.21 -2.04
N GLU A 411 -22.64 -8.87 -2.07
CA GLU A 411 -22.06 -8.08 -0.97
C GLU A 411 -23.05 -7.79 0.18
N LEU A 412 -24.34 -8.09 0.01
CA LEU A 412 -25.40 -7.75 0.96
C LEU A 412 -25.45 -8.77 2.11
N PRO A 413 -25.31 -8.35 3.38
CA PRO A 413 -25.57 -9.23 4.52
C PRO A 413 -27.04 -9.63 4.56
N LEU A 414 -27.31 -10.94 4.54
CA LEU A 414 -28.64 -11.53 4.46
C LEU A 414 -28.87 -12.57 5.56
N VAL A 415 -30.02 -12.48 6.24
CA VAL A 415 -30.56 -13.51 7.15
C VAL A 415 -31.95 -13.88 6.68
N SER A 416 -32.29 -15.16 6.63
CA SER A 416 -33.67 -15.63 6.39
C SER A 416 -34.18 -16.51 7.54
N PHE A 417 -35.47 -16.44 7.81
CA PHE A 417 -36.13 -17.09 8.95
C PHE A 417 -37.47 -17.68 8.50
N HIS A 418 -37.69 -18.97 8.76
CA HIS A 418 -38.90 -19.69 8.38
C HIS A 418 -39.47 -20.47 9.58
N THR A 419 -40.76 -20.80 9.61
CA THR A 419 -41.37 -21.54 10.73
C THR A 419 -42.25 -22.70 10.24
N GLU A 420 -43.01 -23.31 11.15
CA GLU A 420 -43.98 -24.38 10.86
C GLU A 420 -45.16 -24.26 11.83
N ALA A 421 -46.39 -24.19 11.33
CA ALA A 421 -47.56 -24.02 12.18
C ALA A 421 -47.89 -25.27 13.03
N GLY A 422 -48.58 -25.06 14.14
CA GLY A 422 -49.00 -26.12 15.06
C GLY A 422 -50.22 -26.91 14.57
N ILE A 423 -50.02 -27.88 13.67
CA ILE A 423 -51.08 -28.79 13.15
C ILE A 423 -51.54 -29.84 14.21
N LYS A 424 -51.67 -29.45 15.48
CA LYS A 424 -52.21 -30.33 16.55
C LYS A 424 -53.75 -30.32 16.49
N PRO A 425 -54.44 -31.46 16.72
CA PRO A 425 -55.91 -31.51 16.69
C PRO A 425 -56.61 -30.46 17.56
N GLY A 426 -56.05 -30.12 18.74
CA GLY A 426 -56.61 -29.08 19.62
C GLY A 426 -56.53 -27.64 19.06
N VAL A 427 -55.62 -27.36 18.12
CA VAL A 427 -55.57 -26.05 17.42
C VAL A 427 -56.65 -26.02 16.35
N LEU A 428 -56.75 -27.08 15.54
CA LEU A 428 -57.77 -27.23 14.49
C LEU A 428 -59.18 -27.31 15.08
N ALA A 429 -59.35 -27.86 16.29
CA ALA A 429 -60.63 -27.91 17.01
C ALA A 429 -61.25 -26.53 17.23
N THR A 430 -60.48 -25.43 17.20
CA THR A 430 -61.03 -24.07 17.30
C THR A 430 -61.85 -23.62 16.09
N PHE A 431 -61.82 -24.36 14.96
CA PHE A 431 -62.82 -24.20 13.88
C PHE A 431 -64.18 -24.79 14.26
N SER A 432 -64.21 -25.85 15.07
CA SER A 432 -65.41 -26.68 15.27
C SER A 432 -66.62 -25.90 15.83
N PRO A 433 -66.47 -24.95 16.78
CA PRO A 433 -67.58 -24.12 17.25
C PRO A 433 -68.12 -23.12 16.21
N VAL A 434 -67.38 -22.86 15.14
CA VAL A 434 -67.61 -21.76 14.18
C VAL A 434 -68.08 -22.28 12.81
N ALA A 435 -68.04 -23.59 12.58
CA ALA A 435 -68.31 -24.22 11.28
C ALA A 435 -69.70 -24.87 11.14
N HIS A 436 -70.76 -24.26 11.71
CA HIS A 436 -72.14 -24.60 11.39
C HIS A 436 -72.69 -23.65 10.31
N ALA A 437 -72.30 -23.89 9.07
CA ALA A 437 -72.76 -23.13 7.89
C ALA A 437 -73.57 -24.06 6.98
N GLU A 438 -74.89 -24.04 7.14
CA GLU A 438 -75.82 -24.84 6.34
C GLU A 438 -75.91 -24.35 4.88
N LEU A 439 -76.22 -25.28 3.97
CA LEU A 439 -76.41 -24.99 2.55
C LEU A 439 -77.85 -24.53 2.28
N PRO A 440 -78.09 -23.68 1.26
CA PRO A 440 -79.43 -23.21 0.94
C PRO A 440 -80.30 -24.34 0.37
N ILE A 441 -81.43 -24.59 1.03
CA ILE A 441 -82.52 -25.46 0.55
C ILE A 441 -83.49 -24.62 -0.30
N ILE A 442 -84.18 -25.26 -1.24
CA ILE A 442 -85.14 -24.64 -2.16
C ILE A 442 -86.58 -24.94 -1.70
N MET A 443 -87.47 -23.93 -1.84
CA MET A 443 -88.93 -23.92 -1.58
C MET A 443 -89.41 -23.74 -0.11
N PRO A 444 -90.64 -23.21 0.13
CA PRO A 444 -90.83 -22.15 1.13
C PRO A 444 -91.94 -22.35 2.19
N LEU A 445 -92.19 -21.29 2.97
CA LEU A 445 -93.04 -21.10 4.17
C LEU A 445 -92.39 -21.57 5.48
N ALA A 446 -92.45 -20.83 6.61
CA ALA A 446 -93.06 -19.51 6.88
C ALA A 446 -92.19 -18.67 7.83
N ASP A 447 -92.49 -17.37 7.91
CA ASP A 447 -91.86 -16.31 8.71
C ASP A 447 -90.33 -16.09 8.53
N GLY A 448 -89.91 -14.84 8.37
CA GLY A 448 -88.53 -14.54 7.98
C GLY A 448 -87.92 -13.28 8.58
N GLN A 449 -86.67 -13.39 9.02
CA GLN A 449 -85.69 -12.30 9.10
C GLN A 449 -84.26 -12.84 8.90
N PRO A 450 -83.42 -12.23 8.04
CA PRO A 450 -82.05 -12.69 7.81
C PRO A 450 -81.04 -12.00 8.75
N THR A 451 -80.77 -12.59 9.91
CA THR A 451 -79.72 -12.11 10.85
C THR A 451 -78.32 -12.47 10.37
N LYS A 452 -77.52 -11.50 9.95
CA LYS A 452 -76.10 -11.70 9.59
C LYS A 452 -75.22 -11.78 10.85
N LEU A 453 -74.83 -12.99 11.25
CA LEU A 453 -73.78 -13.20 12.24
C LEU A 453 -72.37 -13.15 11.58
N PRO A 454 -71.39 -12.44 12.17
CA PRO A 454 -70.02 -12.43 11.66
C PRO A 454 -69.27 -13.70 12.09
N VAL A 455 -68.84 -14.50 11.12
CA VAL A 455 -68.00 -15.69 11.33
C VAL A 455 -66.57 -15.24 11.67
N VAL A 456 -66.27 -15.08 12.96
CA VAL A 456 -64.93 -14.73 13.46
C VAL A 456 -64.07 -15.97 13.59
N MET A 457 -63.29 -16.26 12.55
CA MET A 457 -62.29 -17.34 12.54
C MET A 457 -61.00 -16.87 13.25
N PRO A 458 -60.46 -17.59 14.25
CA PRO A 458 -59.18 -17.25 14.86
C PRO A 458 -58.04 -17.36 13.83
N LEU A 459 -57.18 -16.34 13.73
CA LEU A 459 -56.15 -16.26 12.67
C LEU A 459 -55.16 -17.44 12.72
N GLY A 460 -54.69 -17.84 13.89
CA GLY A 460 -53.80 -19.01 14.05
C GLY A 460 -54.47 -20.34 13.68
N ALA A 461 -55.80 -20.45 13.80
CA ALA A 461 -56.54 -21.59 13.30
C ALA A 461 -56.51 -21.62 11.77
N ALA A 462 -56.81 -20.49 11.11
CA ALA A 462 -56.70 -20.35 9.66
C ALA A 462 -55.32 -20.77 9.14
N MET A 463 -54.25 -20.30 9.79
CA MET A 463 -52.88 -20.68 9.44
C MET A 463 -52.61 -22.18 9.64
N ALA A 464 -53.10 -22.79 10.73
CA ALA A 464 -52.95 -24.22 10.97
C ALA A 464 -53.68 -25.09 9.94
N ALA A 465 -54.86 -24.68 9.46
CA ALA A 465 -55.58 -25.39 8.40
C ALA A 465 -54.91 -25.22 7.03
N CYS A 466 -54.40 -24.04 6.69
CA CYS A 466 -53.63 -23.84 5.45
C CYS A 466 -52.29 -24.60 5.48
N ALA A 467 -51.62 -24.69 6.63
CA ALA A 467 -50.45 -25.54 6.81
C ALA A 467 -50.79 -27.04 6.67
N GLN A 468 -51.94 -27.49 7.22
CA GLN A 468 -52.43 -28.86 7.01
C GLN A 468 -52.71 -29.15 5.53
N LEU A 469 -53.35 -28.21 4.81
CA LEU A 469 -53.63 -28.33 3.39
C LEU A 469 -52.33 -28.51 2.57
N LEU A 470 -51.29 -27.71 2.84
CA LEU A 470 -50.00 -27.86 2.16
C LEU A 470 -49.27 -29.15 2.55
N GLN A 471 -49.31 -29.54 3.82
CA GLN A 471 -48.71 -30.77 4.32
C GLN A 471 -49.37 -32.03 3.74
N VAL A 472 -50.67 -32.00 3.44
CA VAL A 472 -51.43 -33.09 2.80
C VAL A 472 -51.34 -33.06 1.27
N ARG A 473 -51.44 -31.88 0.64
CA ARG A 473 -51.45 -31.72 -0.83
C ARG A 473 -50.06 -31.86 -1.46
N TYR A 474 -48.99 -31.49 -0.74
CA TYR A 474 -47.62 -31.43 -1.27
C TYR A 474 -46.57 -32.13 -0.39
N GLY A 475 -46.93 -32.64 0.79
CA GLY A 475 -45.95 -33.22 1.73
C GLY A 475 -45.05 -32.19 2.43
N GLU A 476 -45.28 -30.90 2.20
CA GLU A 476 -44.35 -29.81 2.57
C GLU A 476 -44.75 -29.07 3.86
N LYS A 477 -43.74 -28.74 4.66
CA LYS A 477 -43.91 -28.02 5.93
C LYS A 477 -44.07 -26.52 5.69
N SER A 478 -45.05 -25.90 6.35
CA SER A 478 -45.41 -24.48 6.17
C SER A 478 -45.80 -23.81 7.49
N ASP A 479 -45.61 -22.49 7.55
CA ASP A 479 -46.09 -21.58 8.59
C ASP A 479 -47.60 -21.23 8.47
N GLY A 480 -48.24 -21.66 7.39
CA GLY A 480 -49.63 -21.37 7.03
C GLY A 480 -49.79 -20.67 5.68
N LEU A 481 -48.77 -19.94 5.19
CA LEU A 481 -48.81 -19.22 3.91
C LEU A 481 -47.58 -19.42 3.02
N VAL A 482 -46.44 -19.82 3.59
CA VAL A 482 -45.16 -20.03 2.92
C VAL A 482 -44.58 -21.38 3.32
N THR A 483 -43.96 -22.11 2.38
CA THR A 483 -43.24 -23.35 2.72
C THR A 483 -41.89 -23.02 3.35
N ARG A 484 -41.34 -23.91 4.18
CA ARG A 484 -39.96 -23.73 4.71
C ARG A 484 -38.96 -23.49 3.57
N ARG A 485 -39.08 -24.25 2.47
CA ARG A 485 -38.18 -24.17 1.30
C ARG A 485 -38.27 -22.83 0.57
N ASP A 486 -39.47 -22.30 0.33
CA ASP A 486 -39.63 -21.05 -0.44
C ASP A 486 -39.29 -19.78 0.35
N ALA A 487 -39.09 -19.92 1.66
CA ALA A 487 -38.62 -18.86 2.57
C ALA A 487 -37.10 -18.82 2.77
N GLU A 488 -36.35 -19.85 2.36
CA GLU A 488 -34.88 -19.81 2.37
C GLU A 488 -34.36 -18.96 1.20
N VAL A 489 -33.37 -18.10 1.48
CA VAL A 489 -32.76 -17.24 0.46
C VAL A 489 -31.31 -17.68 0.19
N PRO A 490 -30.95 -18.01 -1.07
CA PRO A 490 -29.58 -18.38 -1.43
C PRO A 490 -28.54 -17.35 -0.95
N GLY A 491 -27.43 -17.83 -0.39
CA GLY A 491 -26.37 -16.97 0.16
C GLY A 491 -26.73 -16.23 1.45
N SER A 492 -27.86 -16.56 2.09
CA SER A 492 -28.21 -16.05 3.43
C SER A 492 -27.89 -17.04 4.54
N VAL A 493 -27.78 -16.51 5.76
CA VAL A 493 -27.81 -17.32 6.98
C VAL A 493 -29.28 -17.65 7.30
N VAL A 494 -29.65 -18.93 7.21
CA VAL A 494 -31.00 -19.43 7.49
C VAL A 494 -31.13 -19.77 8.98
N VAL A 495 -32.25 -19.38 9.59
CA VAL A 495 -32.62 -19.72 10.97
C VAL A 495 -33.86 -20.61 10.96
N ARG A 496 -33.74 -21.79 11.58
CA ARG A 496 -34.73 -22.90 11.55
C ARG A 496 -35.23 -23.23 12.98
N PRO A 497 -36.12 -22.43 13.58
CA PRO A 497 -36.65 -22.70 14.92
C PRO A 497 -37.31 -24.09 15.01
N ASP A 498 -37.10 -24.72 16.17
CA ASP A 498 -37.70 -25.99 16.57
C ASP A 498 -39.15 -25.79 17.08
N GLU A 499 -39.47 -24.58 17.57
CA GLU A 499 -40.81 -24.16 18.03
C GLU A 499 -41.81 -24.01 16.85
N LYS A 500 -43.06 -24.45 17.05
CA LYS A 500 -44.10 -24.44 16.01
C LYS A 500 -44.89 -23.13 15.97
N LEU A 501 -44.32 -22.14 15.29
CA LEU A 501 -44.84 -20.77 15.17
C LEU A 501 -45.59 -20.57 13.84
N ASP A 502 -46.72 -19.87 13.85
CA ASP A 502 -47.49 -19.54 12.64
C ASP A 502 -47.02 -18.26 11.93
N HIS A 503 -47.55 -18.00 10.74
CA HIS A 503 -47.23 -16.83 9.90
C HIS A 503 -47.68 -15.46 10.46
N ALA A 504 -48.49 -15.43 11.53
CA ALA A 504 -48.94 -14.19 12.17
C ALA A 504 -48.10 -13.85 13.42
N TRP A 505 -47.53 -14.87 14.06
CA TRP A 505 -46.80 -14.79 15.33
C TRP A 505 -45.65 -13.77 15.32
N MET A 506 -44.85 -13.67 14.25
CA MET A 506 -43.72 -12.71 14.16
C MET A 506 -44.12 -11.24 14.22
N VAL A 507 -45.42 -10.94 14.10
CA VAL A 507 -45.98 -9.60 13.97
C VAL A 507 -46.89 -9.24 15.15
N TYR A 508 -47.65 -10.21 15.66
CA TYR A 508 -48.60 -10.02 16.75
C TYR A 508 -48.16 -10.78 18.01
N SER A 509 -47.79 -10.04 19.05
CA SER A 509 -47.36 -10.59 20.34
C SER A 509 -48.51 -11.30 21.07
N SER A 510 -48.25 -12.51 21.57
CA SER A 510 -49.14 -13.23 22.50
C SER A 510 -49.51 -12.33 23.69
N SER A 511 -50.79 -12.31 24.07
CA SER A 511 -51.28 -11.52 25.21
C SER A 511 -51.14 -12.26 26.56
N LYS A 512 -50.51 -13.43 26.57
CA LYS A 512 -50.25 -14.23 27.77
C LYS A 512 -48.76 -14.19 28.10
N ASN A 513 -48.41 -13.65 29.26
CA ASN A 513 -47.05 -13.71 29.80
C ASN A 513 -46.80 -15.06 30.49
N GLU A 514 -46.67 -16.14 29.71
CA GLU A 514 -46.16 -17.41 30.24
C GLU A 514 -44.63 -17.49 30.04
N PRO A 515 -43.85 -17.95 31.04
CA PRO A 515 -42.39 -17.77 31.05
C PRO A 515 -41.61 -18.69 30.09
N VAL A 516 -42.30 -19.58 29.37
CA VAL A 516 -41.71 -20.59 28.47
C VAL A 516 -41.85 -20.18 26.99
N GLU A 517 -42.89 -19.44 26.64
CA GLU A 517 -43.17 -19.05 25.24
C GLU A 517 -42.21 -17.93 24.78
N THR A 518 -41.77 -17.97 23.52
CA THR A 518 -40.93 -16.90 22.97
C THR A 518 -41.75 -15.63 22.72
N ASP A 519 -41.11 -14.46 22.79
CA ASP A 519 -41.71 -13.17 22.43
C ASP A 519 -41.22 -12.76 21.04
N ALA A 520 -42.15 -12.50 20.12
CA ALA A 520 -41.87 -12.04 18.76
C ALA A 520 -40.96 -10.79 18.72
N SER A 521 -41.07 -9.91 19.72
CA SER A 521 -40.21 -8.72 19.87
C SER A 521 -38.74 -9.11 20.09
N LYS A 522 -38.50 -10.15 20.90
CA LYS A 522 -37.17 -10.71 21.19
C LYS A 522 -36.65 -11.58 20.04
N ALA A 523 -37.54 -12.27 19.30
CA ALA A 523 -37.16 -12.96 18.07
C ALA A 523 -36.68 -11.97 16.99
N CYS A 524 -37.37 -10.83 16.82
CA CYS A 524 -36.93 -9.75 15.94
C CYS A 524 -35.57 -9.17 16.37
N GLU A 525 -35.34 -8.97 17.67
CA GLU A 525 -34.03 -8.55 18.21
C GLU A 525 -32.94 -9.57 17.89
N ALA A 526 -33.21 -10.87 18.09
CA ALA A 526 -32.25 -11.94 17.84
C ALA A 526 -31.87 -12.06 16.35
N LEU A 527 -32.84 -11.94 15.42
CA LEU A 527 -32.57 -11.95 13.97
C LEU A 527 -31.69 -10.77 13.55
N LEU A 528 -31.98 -9.58 14.06
CA LEU A 528 -31.21 -8.37 13.73
C LEU A 528 -29.83 -8.36 14.41
N THR A 529 -29.71 -9.00 15.58
CA THR A 529 -28.41 -9.20 16.26
C THR A 529 -27.54 -10.20 15.49
N LEU A 530 -28.11 -11.32 15.02
CA LEU A 530 -27.41 -12.29 14.17
C LEU A 530 -26.91 -11.63 12.87
N LEU A 531 -27.74 -10.80 12.24
CA LEU A 531 -27.38 -10.02 11.05
C LEU A 531 -26.22 -9.03 11.34
N VAL A 532 -26.23 -8.36 12.51
CA VAL A 532 -25.14 -7.45 12.93
C VAL A 532 -23.84 -8.21 13.27
N GLU A 533 -23.92 -9.38 13.94
CA GLU A 533 -22.75 -10.22 14.15
C GLU A 533 -22.16 -10.68 12.81
N PHE A 534 -23.01 -11.13 11.87
CA PHE A 534 -22.57 -11.50 10.52
C PHE A 534 -21.94 -10.32 9.76
N MET A 535 -22.46 -9.09 9.91
CA MET A 535 -21.80 -7.88 9.38
C MET A 535 -20.39 -7.71 9.96
N VAL A 536 -20.22 -7.84 11.27
CA VAL A 536 -18.91 -7.70 11.93
C VAL A 536 -17.94 -8.81 11.48
N PHE A 537 -18.42 -10.06 11.34
CA PHE A 537 -17.62 -11.16 10.83
C PHE A 537 -17.27 -11.01 9.34
N ALA A 538 -18.19 -10.53 8.48
CA ALA A 538 -17.91 -10.25 7.07
C ALA A 538 -16.84 -9.16 6.90
N PHE A 539 -16.97 -8.04 7.63
CA PHE A 539 -15.96 -6.98 7.64
C PHE A 539 -14.62 -7.44 8.25
N SER A 540 -14.62 -8.33 9.24
CA SER A 540 -13.39 -8.92 9.83
C SER A 540 -12.75 -9.99 8.94
N GLY A 541 -13.55 -10.72 8.16
CA GLY A 541 -13.11 -11.75 7.23
C GLY A 541 -12.43 -11.16 5.99
N TYR A 542 -13.14 -10.29 5.27
CA TYR A 542 -12.62 -9.69 4.03
C TYR A 542 -11.55 -8.62 4.25
N ASN A 543 -11.37 -8.10 5.48
CA ASN A 543 -10.38 -7.09 5.79
C ASN A 543 -9.22 -7.56 6.69
N LYS A 544 -8.98 -8.89 6.76
CA LYS A 544 -7.65 -9.43 7.11
C LYS A 544 -6.64 -9.20 5.98
N MET A 545 -6.41 -7.93 5.61
CA MET A 545 -5.27 -7.55 4.80
C MET A 545 -3.99 -8.12 5.44
N SER A 546 -3.21 -8.83 4.63
CA SER A 546 -1.95 -9.45 5.04
C SER A 546 -0.91 -8.39 5.41
N HIS A 547 -0.98 -7.94 6.66
CA HIS A 547 -0.10 -6.95 7.24
C HIS A 547 1.04 -7.61 8.03
N ARG A 548 1.97 -6.79 8.50
CA ARG A 548 3.19 -7.28 9.11
C ARG A 548 2.98 -7.60 10.59
N LYS A 549 3.06 -8.89 10.96
CA LYS A 549 2.90 -9.37 12.35
C LYS A 549 3.74 -8.61 13.41
N PHE A 550 4.92 -8.11 13.03
CA PHE A 550 5.79 -7.30 13.89
C PHE A 550 6.37 -6.12 13.10
N GLU A 551 6.21 -4.90 13.62
CA GLU A 551 6.78 -3.71 13.00
C GLU A 551 8.31 -3.62 13.16
N HIS A 552 8.95 -2.77 12.34
CA HIS A 552 10.29 -2.27 12.66
C HIS A 552 10.50 -0.86 12.10
N PRO A 553 11.36 -0.03 12.72
CA PRO A 553 11.75 1.26 12.15
C PRO A 553 12.30 1.14 10.72
N ARG A 554 12.01 2.14 9.88
CA ARG A 554 12.38 2.08 8.47
C ARG A 554 13.90 2.12 8.24
N HIS A 555 14.45 1.12 7.56
CA HIS A 555 15.89 1.09 7.18
C HIS A 555 16.28 2.23 6.22
N GLY A 556 16.85 3.29 6.80
CA GLY A 556 17.48 4.40 6.08
C GLY A 556 16.52 5.54 5.70
N SER A 557 16.91 6.75 6.12
CA SER A 557 16.14 7.99 5.91
C SER A 557 15.94 8.35 4.43
N LEU A 558 14.71 8.72 4.10
CA LEU A 558 14.29 9.18 2.77
C LEU A 558 14.83 10.56 2.41
N GLY A 559 15.00 11.46 3.39
CA GLY A 559 15.54 12.83 3.18
C GLY A 559 16.98 12.88 2.66
N PHE A 560 17.64 11.72 2.57
CA PHE A 560 18.99 11.55 2.03
C PHE A 560 19.04 10.90 0.64
N LEU A 561 17.88 10.65 0.01
CA LEU A 561 17.74 10.36 -1.42
C LEU A 561 17.99 11.63 -2.28
N PRO A 562 18.36 11.48 -3.57
CA PRO A 562 18.85 10.25 -4.19
C PRO A 562 20.30 9.96 -3.73
N ARG A 563 20.58 8.70 -3.37
CA ARG A 563 21.90 8.27 -2.89
C ARG A 563 22.86 8.00 -4.06
N LYS A 564 23.20 9.06 -4.79
CA LYS A 564 24.09 9.09 -5.98
C LYS A 564 25.42 9.79 -5.71
N ARG A 565 26.35 9.74 -6.67
CA ARG A 565 27.64 10.48 -6.61
C ARG A 565 27.37 12.00 -6.65
N ALA A 566 28.08 12.77 -5.83
CA ALA A 566 28.05 14.24 -5.87
C ALA A 566 28.65 14.77 -7.18
N SER A 567 28.03 15.81 -7.77
CA SER A 567 28.49 16.43 -9.03
C SER A 567 29.69 17.36 -8.88
N ARG A 568 30.03 17.76 -7.65
CA ARG A 568 31.21 18.58 -7.30
C ARG A 568 32.01 17.83 -6.24
N HIS A 569 33.35 17.89 -6.31
CA HIS A 569 34.25 17.19 -5.39
C HIS A 569 34.20 17.74 -3.94
N ARG A 570 33.99 19.06 -3.81
CA ARG A 570 33.83 19.79 -2.55
C ARG A 570 32.36 19.97 -2.18
N GLY A 571 32.08 20.41 -0.96
CA GLY A 571 30.79 20.99 -0.62
C GLY A 571 30.42 22.18 -1.54
N LYS A 572 29.15 22.28 -1.93
CA LYS A 572 28.53 23.57 -2.26
C LYS A 572 27.68 23.97 -1.06
N VAL A 573 27.83 25.20 -0.57
CA VAL A 573 26.85 25.81 0.32
C VAL A 573 25.53 25.97 -0.46
N LYS A 574 24.42 25.46 0.09
CA LYS A 574 23.08 25.69 -0.48
C LYS A 574 22.49 27.02 0.01
N SER A 575 22.59 27.24 1.32
CA SER A 575 22.09 28.41 2.04
C SER A 575 23.18 28.91 2.99
N PHE A 576 23.39 30.22 3.04
CA PHE A 576 24.23 30.89 4.03
C PHE A 576 23.39 31.31 5.25
N PRO A 577 24.00 31.74 6.37
CA PRO A 577 23.26 32.34 7.48
C PRO A 577 22.41 33.53 7.01
N LYS A 578 21.34 33.84 7.77
CA LYS A 578 20.57 35.08 7.56
C LYS A 578 21.49 36.29 7.77
N ASP A 579 21.18 37.37 7.05
CA ASP A 579 21.95 38.60 7.01
C ASP A 579 21.32 39.62 7.95
N ASP A 580 22.10 40.14 8.89
CA ASP A 580 21.68 41.13 9.89
C ASP A 580 22.41 42.46 9.60
N PRO A 581 21.79 43.46 8.98
CA PRO A 581 22.46 44.70 8.56
C PRO A 581 23.11 45.52 9.69
N THR A 582 22.71 45.29 10.94
CA THR A 582 23.24 45.95 12.15
C THR A 582 24.64 45.49 12.57
N LYS A 583 25.11 44.34 12.07
CA LYS A 583 26.45 43.81 12.38
C LYS A 583 27.48 44.33 11.39
N PRO A 584 28.77 44.43 11.75
CA PRO A 584 29.83 44.77 10.78
C PRO A 584 29.93 43.72 9.66
N CYS A 585 30.41 44.14 8.49
CA CYS A 585 30.64 43.27 7.34
C CYS A 585 31.57 42.10 7.71
N LYS A 586 31.07 40.85 7.62
CA LYS A 586 31.84 39.62 7.88
C LYS A 586 31.58 38.56 6.82
N LEU A 587 32.61 37.75 6.53
CA LEU A 587 32.50 36.56 5.70
C LEU A 587 31.91 35.38 6.49
N THR A 588 31.17 34.51 5.82
CA THR A 588 30.33 33.47 6.46
C THR A 588 30.81 32.02 6.29
N ALA A 589 31.91 31.80 5.55
CA ALA A 589 32.43 30.46 5.22
C ALA A 589 33.93 30.47 4.84
N PHE A 590 34.61 29.34 5.06
CA PHE A 590 36.02 29.10 4.71
C PHE A 590 36.20 27.72 4.03
N LEU A 591 37.36 27.49 3.39
CA LEU A 591 37.74 26.19 2.82
C LEU A 591 38.99 25.60 3.47
N GLY A 592 38.85 24.41 4.04
CA GLY A 592 39.97 23.64 4.57
C GLY A 592 40.15 22.29 3.89
N TYR A 593 41.26 21.63 4.19
CA TYR A 593 41.61 20.28 3.77
C TYR A 593 41.68 19.38 5.01
N LYS A 594 40.88 18.31 5.03
CA LYS A 594 40.91 17.37 6.15
C LYS A 594 42.29 16.70 6.23
N ALA A 595 43.08 17.04 7.24
CA ALA A 595 44.43 16.53 7.42
C ALA A 595 44.41 15.16 8.09
N GLY A 596 43.81 15.10 9.28
CA GLY A 596 43.84 13.91 10.12
C GLY A 596 42.80 13.93 11.23
N MET A 597 42.99 13.01 12.17
CA MET A 597 42.25 12.95 13.42
C MET A 597 43.24 12.55 14.52
N THR A 598 43.05 13.12 15.70
CA THR A 598 43.75 12.79 16.96
C THR A 598 42.69 12.66 18.05
N HIS A 599 43.11 12.58 19.31
CA HIS A 599 42.25 12.83 20.44
C HIS A 599 42.84 13.93 21.34
N ILE A 600 42.01 14.48 22.20
CA ILE A 600 42.37 15.41 23.25
C ILE A 600 41.88 14.87 24.59
N VAL A 601 42.48 15.35 25.69
CA VAL A 601 41.84 15.32 27.01
C VAL A 601 41.42 16.75 27.35
N ARG A 602 40.20 16.89 27.84
CA ARG A 602 39.68 18.15 28.39
C ARG A 602 38.85 17.89 29.63
N GLU A 603 38.77 18.89 30.49
CA GLU A 603 37.79 18.90 31.58
C GLU A 603 36.40 19.30 31.05
N VAL A 604 35.34 18.86 31.75
CA VAL A 604 33.95 19.07 31.33
C VAL A 604 33.17 19.87 32.38
N GLU A 605 32.95 21.15 32.09
CA GLU A 605 32.19 22.07 32.94
C GLU A 605 30.67 21.95 32.70
N LYS A 606 30.07 20.80 33.06
CA LYS A 606 28.62 20.53 32.89
C LYS A 606 27.86 20.23 34.18
N PRO A 607 27.35 21.25 34.89
CA PRO A 607 26.47 21.06 36.04
C PRO A 607 25.32 20.09 35.76
N GLY A 608 25.06 19.17 36.70
CA GLY A 608 24.09 18.08 36.54
C GLY A 608 24.61 16.84 35.78
N SER A 609 25.82 16.85 35.22
CA SER A 609 26.44 15.66 34.61
C SER A 609 27.31 14.90 35.60
N LYS A 610 27.29 13.55 35.53
CA LYS A 610 28.28 12.68 36.22
C LYS A 610 29.73 12.92 35.79
N LEU A 611 29.94 13.69 34.71
CA LEU A 611 31.22 14.12 34.15
C LEU A 611 31.61 15.57 34.54
N HIS A 612 30.82 16.27 35.38
CA HIS A 612 31.18 17.61 35.83
C HIS A 612 32.53 17.60 36.57
N LYS A 613 33.43 18.53 36.21
CA LYS A 613 34.81 18.62 36.75
C LYS A 613 35.59 17.29 36.65
N LYS A 614 35.34 16.53 35.58
CA LYS A 614 36.09 15.34 35.23
C LYS A 614 36.69 15.45 33.84
N GLU A 615 37.80 14.78 33.68
CA GLU A 615 38.51 14.69 32.41
C GLU A 615 37.81 13.70 31.47
N THR A 616 37.76 14.07 30.20
CA THR A 616 37.19 13.23 29.14
C THR A 616 38.10 13.21 27.94
N CYS A 617 38.32 12.02 27.40
CA CYS A 617 38.96 11.84 26.11
C CYS A 617 37.94 12.12 25.00
N GLU A 618 38.22 13.09 24.13
CA GLU A 618 37.40 13.40 22.97
C GLU A 618 38.21 13.24 21.68
N ALA A 619 37.66 12.51 20.70
CA ALA A 619 38.22 12.48 19.36
C ALA A 619 38.03 13.82 18.65
N VAL A 620 39.04 14.28 17.89
CA VAL A 620 38.99 15.52 17.11
C VAL A 620 39.42 15.29 15.67
N THR A 621 38.92 16.10 14.75
CA THR A 621 39.48 16.22 13.40
C THR A 621 40.32 17.48 13.30
N ILE A 622 41.48 17.37 12.65
CA ILE A 622 42.33 18.52 12.29
C ILE A 622 42.16 18.78 10.79
N ILE A 623 41.86 20.03 10.47
CA ILE A 623 41.68 20.54 9.10
C ILE A 623 42.70 21.63 8.88
N GLU A 624 43.56 21.48 7.88
CA GLU A 624 44.50 22.53 7.43
C GLU A 624 43.73 23.56 6.60
N THR A 625 43.79 24.82 7.00
CA THR A 625 42.98 25.95 6.54
C THR A 625 43.88 27.07 5.99
N PRO A 626 44.67 26.82 4.92
CA PRO A 626 45.56 27.84 4.37
C PRO A 626 44.78 29.09 3.95
N PRO A 627 45.37 30.28 4.11
CA PRO A 627 44.70 31.54 3.84
C PRO A 627 44.07 31.58 2.44
N MET A 628 42.89 32.19 2.37
CA MET A 628 42.15 32.32 1.11
C MET A 628 42.42 33.69 0.49
N VAL A 629 42.66 33.75 -0.82
CA VAL A 629 42.74 35.01 -1.57
C VAL A 629 41.39 35.32 -2.18
N VAL A 630 40.93 36.56 -2.02
CA VAL A 630 39.76 37.10 -2.71
C VAL A 630 40.17 37.57 -4.11
N VAL A 631 39.46 37.10 -5.13
CA VAL A 631 39.76 37.39 -6.54
C VAL A 631 38.56 37.91 -7.33
N GLY A 632 37.47 38.28 -6.65
CA GLY A 632 36.30 38.88 -7.30
C GLY A 632 35.06 39.01 -6.41
N LEU A 633 34.03 39.60 -6.99
CA LEU A 633 32.76 39.97 -6.36
C LEU A 633 31.58 39.67 -7.30
N VAL A 634 30.52 39.06 -6.76
CA VAL A 634 29.26 38.75 -7.46
C VAL A 634 28.11 39.38 -6.68
N ALA A 635 27.32 40.23 -7.34
CA ALA A 635 26.05 40.70 -6.81
C ALA A 635 24.90 39.83 -7.29
N TYR A 636 23.96 39.54 -6.40
CA TYR A 636 22.71 38.85 -6.69
C TYR A 636 21.52 39.76 -6.38
N VAL A 637 20.57 39.85 -7.32
CA VAL A 637 19.28 40.52 -7.15
C VAL A 637 18.19 39.50 -6.79
N LYS A 638 17.30 39.87 -5.88
CA LYS A 638 16.09 39.09 -5.55
C LYS A 638 15.03 39.29 -6.63
N THR A 639 14.72 38.22 -7.36
CA THR A 639 13.59 38.13 -8.33
C THR A 639 12.52 37.20 -7.76
N PRO A 640 11.27 37.19 -8.27
CA PRO A 640 10.25 36.22 -7.84
C PRO A 640 10.69 34.76 -8.02
N HIS A 641 11.49 34.46 -9.05
CA HIS A 641 12.07 33.12 -9.28
C HIS A 641 13.34 32.82 -8.43
N GLY A 642 13.71 33.72 -7.50
CA GLY A 642 14.87 33.57 -6.62
C GLY A 642 16.02 34.55 -6.93
N LEU A 643 17.23 34.21 -6.48
CA LEU A 643 18.42 35.06 -6.64
C LEU A 643 19.04 34.91 -8.04
N ARG A 644 18.94 35.96 -8.87
CA ARG A 644 19.66 36.06 -10.17
C ARG A 644 20.97 36.81 -9.97
N SER A 645 22.06 36.33 -10.55
CA SER A 645 23.32 37.10 -10.61
C SER A 645 23.13 38.34 -11.49
N LEU A 646 23.61 39.49 -11.03
CA LEU A 646 23.71 40.72 -11.83
C LEU A 646 25.02 40.69 -12.65
N ASN A 647 26.11 41.15 -12.04
CA ASN A 647 27.44 41.24 -12.63
C ASN A 647 28.44 40.40 -11.82
N THR A 648 29.63 40.18 -12.38
CA THR A 648 30.80 39.67 -11.66
C THR A 648 32.03 40.52 -12.00
N VAL A 649 32.55 41.23 -11.00
CA VAL A 649 33.84 41.93 -11.08
C VAL A 649 34.92 40.97 -10.58
N TRP A 650 36.07 40.90 -11.24
CA TRP A 650 37.23 40.14 -10.78
C TRP A 650 38.36 41.08 -10.40
N ALA A 651 39.33 40.61 -9.62
CA ALA A 651 40.56 41.35 -9.35
C ALA A 651 41.41 41.55 -10.63
N GLN A 652 42.43 42.42 -10.57
CA GLN A 652 43.32 42.72 -11.70
C GLN A 652 44.27 41.53 -11.95
N HIS A 653 44.93 41.05 -10.89
CA HIS A 653 45.98 40.03 -10.96
C HIS A 653 45.51 38.66 -10.42
N LEU A 654 44.98 37.81 -11.31
CA LEU A 654 44.57 36.45 -10.94
C LEU A 654 45.77 35.48 -10.90
N SER A 655 45.98 34.85 -9.74
CA SER A 655 47.01 33.83 -9.49
C SER A 655 46.96 32.64 -10.47
N GLU A 656 48.12 32.03 -10.77
CA GLU A 656 48.19 30.87 -11.68
C GLU A 656 47.30 29.70 -11.19
N GLU A 657 47.14 29.53 -9.89
CA GLU A 657 46.31 28.47 -9.31
C GLU A 657 44.82 28.62 -9.64
N VAL A 658 44.33 29.85 -9.77
CA VAL A 658 42.99 30.19 -10.23
C VAL A 658 42.90 30.11 -11.75
N ARG A 659 43.92 30.58 -12.48
CA ARG A 659 43.96 30.45 -13.95
C ARG A 659 43.92 28.98 -14.38
N ARG A 660 44.64 28.09 -13.66
CA ARG A 660 44.56 26.62 -13.77
C ARG A 660 43.15 26.06 -13.55
N ARG A 661 42.21 26.81 -12.94
CA ARG A 661 40.82 26.35 -12.73
C ARG A 661 40.03 26.29 -14.03
N PHE A 662 40.20 27.27 -14.92
CA PHE A 662 39.41 27.41 -16.15
C PHE A 662 39.77 26.39 -17.24
N TYR A 663 40.98 25.82 -17.18
CA TYR A 663 41.40 24.76 -18.10
C TYR A 663 41.16 23.35 -17.55
N LYS A 664 40.79 22.41 -18.43
CA LYS A 664 40.90 20.97 -18.16
C LYS A 664 42.38 20.53 -18.27
N ASN A 665 43.00 20.79 -19.42
CA ASN A 665 44.36 20.36 -19.75
C ASN A 665 45.36 21.54 -19.74
N TRP A 666 45.75 22.01 -18.54
CA TRP A 666 46.61 23.20 -18.37
C TRP A 666 47.87 23.20 -19.25
N TYR A 667 48.58 22.06 -19.29
CA TYR A 667 49.85 21.93 -20.01
C TYR A 667 49.72 22.03 -21.54
N LYS A 668 48.58 21.61 -22.12
CA LYS A 668 48.31 21.71 -23.57
C LYS A 668 47.63 23.02 -23.99
N SER A 669 47.47 23.98 -23.06
CA SER A 669 46.69 25.21 -23.30
C SER A 669 47.59 26.43 -23.47
N LYS A 670 47.17 27.42 -24.28
CA LYS A 670 47.86 28.73 -24.41
C LYS A 670 47.78 29.63 -23.14
N LYS A 671 47.10 29.19 -22.07
CA LYS A 671 47.00 29.84 -20.74
C LYS A 671 46.42 31.28 -20.70
N THR A 672 45.89 31.79 -21.82
CA THR A 672 45.40 33.16 -22.06
C THR A 672 44.21 33.64 -21.22
N ALA A 673 43.65 32.81 -20.32
CA ALA A 673 42.53 33.20 -19.47
C ALA A 673 42.86 34.43 -18.61
N PHE A 674 41.92 35.38 -18.58
CA PHE A 674 41.99 36.69 -17.91
C PHE A 674 43.01 37.70 -18.46
N ASN A 675 43.85 37.37 -19.46
CA ASN A 675 44.78 38.36 -20.06
C ASN A 675 44.08 39.64 -20.55
N LYS A 676 42.94 39.51 -21.27
CA LYS A 676 42.16 40.68 -21.73
C LYS A 676 41.40 41.41 -20.60
N TYR A 677 41.19 40.76 -19.45
CA TYR A 677 40.45 41.35 -18.32
C TYR A 677 41.39 42.16 -17.41
N SER A 678 42.59 41.63 -17.13
CA SER A 678 43.67 42.37 -16.45
C SER A 678 43.91 43.72 -17.12
N LYS A 679 44.01 43.74 -18.46
CA LYS A 679 44.23 44.97 -19.23
C LYS A 679 43.12 46.03 -19.12
N LYS A 680 41.91 45.71 -18.64
CA LYS A 680 40.87 46.70 -18.40
C LYS A 680 41.18 47.62 -17.22
N TYR A 681 41.96 47.15 -16.25
CA TYR A 681 42.39 47.98 -15.12
C TYR A 681 43.48 48.98 -15.51
N ASP A 682 44.23 48.70 -16.57
CA ASP A 682 45.29 49.57 -17.05
C ASP A 682 44.66 50.77 -17.80
N SER A 683 43.65 50.52 -18.64
CA SER A 683 42.89 51.51 -19.41
C SER A 683 41.82 52.28 -18.60
N ASP A 684 41.72 53.60 -18.74
CA ASP A 684 40.72 54.40 -18.02
C ASP A 684 39.27 54.11 -18.41
N GLU A 685 39.00 53.72 -19.66
CA GLU A 685 37.68 53.24 -20.08
C GLU A 685 37.26 51.97 -19.32
N GLY A 686 38.20 51.03 -19.15
CA GLY A 686 37.96 49.81 -18.39
C GLY A 686 37.79 50.06 -16.89
N LYS A 687 38.55 51.01 -16.30
CA LYS A 687 38.32 51.49 -14.92
C LYS A 687 36.90 52.04 -14.77
N LYS A 688 36.44 52.89 -15.70
CA LYS A 688 35.06 53.42 -15.74
C LYS A 688 34.02 52.31 -15.88
N GLU A 689 34.25 51.30 -16.72
CA GLU A 689 33.37 50.12 -16.84
C GLU A 689 33.26 49.36 -15.52
N ILE A 690 34.37 49.11 -14.83
CA ILE A 690 34.43 48.39 -13.55
C ILE A 690 33.70 49.19 -12.46
N GLN A 691 33.94 50.50 -12.38
CA GLN A 691 33.25 51.40 -11.45
C GLN A 691 31.73 51.41 -11.69
N ALA A 692 31.29 51.54 -12.95
CA ALA A 692 29.88 51.45 -13.32
C ALA A 692 29.28 50.06 -13.05
N GLN A 693 30.07 48.98 -13.04
CA GLN A 693 29.62 47.67 -12.57
C GLN A 693 29.45 47.63 -11.05
N LEU A 694 30.36 48.20 -10.27
CA LEU A 694 30.27 48.30 -8.80
C LEU A 694 29.05 49.15 -8.37
N GLU A 695 28.79 50.28 -9.02
CA GLU A 695 27.61 51.12 -8.77
C GLU A 695 26.30 50.37 -9.07
N LYS A 696 26.26 49.59 -10.16
CA LYS A 696 25.12 48.68 -10.44
C LYS A 696 24.96 47.60 -9.36
N MET A 697 26.05 47.15 -8.71
CA MET A 697 25.96 46.27 -7.54
C MET A 697 25.42 47.00 -6.30
N LYS A 698 25.83 48.25 -6.04
CA LYS A 698 25.32 49.04 -4.91
C LYS A 698 23.83 49.37 -5.07
N LYS A 699 23.37 49.72 -6.28
CA LYS A 699 21.99 50.12 -6.57
C LYS A 699 20.99 48.96 -6.62
N TYR A 700 21.37 47.81 -7.19
CA TYR A 700 20.43 46.70 -7.44
C TYR A 700 20.79 45.38 -6.74
N GLY A 701 21.94 45.29 -6.08
CA GLY A 701 22.34 44.09 -5.34
C GLY A 701 21.50 43.90 -4.09
N SER A 702 20.85 42.73 -3.95
CA SER A 702 20.16 42.34 -2.72
C SER A 702 21.06 41.49 -1.81
N VAL A 703 21.97 40.71 -2.40
CA VAL A 703 22.93 39.84 -1.69
C VAL A 703 24.29 39.91 -2.38
N ILE A 704 25.33 40.18 -1.61
CA ILE A 704 26.71 40.31 -2.11
C ILE A 704 27.52 39.06 -1.76
N ARG A 705 28.25 38.51 -2.73
CA ARG A 705 29.12 37.34 -2.55
C ARG A 705 30.53 37.54 -3.09
N VAL A 706 31.51 37.21 -2.27
CA VAL A 706 32.93 37.25 -2.58
C VAL A 706 33.35 35.93 -3.27
N LEU A 707 34.16 36.05 -4.32
CA LEU A 707 34.84 34.93 -4.97
C LEU A 707 36.22 34.75 -4.37
N ALA A 708 36.37 33.78 -3.46
CA ALA A 708 37.64 33.47 -2.79
C ALA A 708 38.17 32.10 -3.18
N HIS A 709 39.49 31.93 -3.22
CA HIS A 709 40.13 30.63 -3.43
C HIS A 709 41.12 30.29 -2.32
N THR A 710 41.18 29.01 -1.96
CA THR A 710 42.32 28.47 -1.22
C THR A 710 43.60 28.69 -2.01
N GLN A 711 44.64 29.19 -1.36
CA GLN A 711 46.00 28.95 -1.83
C GLN A 711 46.36 27.46 -1.66
N LYS A 712 47.33 26.99 -2.43
CA LYS A 712 48.01 25.69 -2.25
C LYS A 712 49.53 25.78 -2.43
N SER A 713 50.05 26.99 -2.50
CA SER A 713 51.44 27.31 -2.79
C SER A 713 52.00 28.34 -1.81
N PHE A 714 51.80 28.10 -0.51
CA PHE A 714 52.61 28.73 0.53
C PHE A 714 53.73 27.78 1.00
N SER A 715 54.45 28.18 2.06
CA SER A 715 55.88 27.96 2.32
C SER A 715 56.82 28.88 1.52
N HIS A 716 57.28 29.96 2.15
CA HIS A 716 58.71 30.27 2.07
C HIS A 716 59.43 29.20 2.91
N ASP A 717 60.24 28.34 2.28
CA ASP A 717 61.29 27.67 3.06
C ASP A 717 62.38 28.73 3.28
N HIS A 718 62.69 29.08 4.53
CA HIS A 718 63.85 29.91 4.87
C HIS A 718 65.14 29.11 4.68
N SER A 719 65.45 28.72 3.43
CA SER A 719 66.73 28.11 3.05
C SER A 719 67.83 29.19 2.91
N SER A 720 67.94 30.03 3.94
CA SER A 720 68.90 31.13 4.08
C SER A 720 69.82 30.92 5.29
N SER A 721 70.10 29.65 5.61
CA SER A 721 70.95 29.20 6.72
C SER A 721 71.96 28.12 6.32
N THR A 722 71.96 27.68 5.05
CA THR A 722 72.87 26.66 4.51
C THR A 722 73.48 27.06 3.15
N TRP A 723 73.60 28.36 2.89
CA TRP A 723 74.19 28.92 1.65
C TRP A 723 75.20 30.04 1.91
N ASN A 724 75.77 30.11 3.12
CA ASN A 724 76.87 31.04 3.47
C ASN A 724 78.22 30.58 2.87
N GLN A 725 78.26 30.31 1.56
CA GLN A 725 79.49 29.96 0.83
C GLN A 725 79.42 30.15 -0.70
N VAL A 726 78.54 31.03 -1.20
CA VAL A 726 78.48 31.42 -2.63
C VAL A 726 78.60 32.96 -2.73
N PRO A 727 79.42 33.51 -3.66
CA PRO A 727 79.62 34.96 -3.77
C PRO A 727 78.37 35.75 -4.19
N SER A 728 78.38 37.06 -3.95
CA SER A 728 77.28 37.97 -4.29
C SER A 728 77.14 38.18 -5.80
N LEU A 729 75.88 38.30 -6.25
CA LEU A 729 75.49 38.47 -7.66
C LEU A 729 76.21 39.63 -8.39
N SER A 730 76.65 40.65 -7.66
CA SER A 730 77.45 41.77 -8.18
C SER A 730 78.72 41.32 -8.94
N GLN A 731 79.38 40.24 -8.49
CA GLN A 731 80.59 39.70 -9.14
C GLN A 731 80.30 38.84 -10.38
N ILE A 732 79.04 38.48 -10.62
CA ILE A 732 78.62 37.64 -11.75
C ILE A 732 78.17 38.51 -12.93
N CYS A 733 77.55 39.66 -12.67
CA CYS A 733 77.08 40.57 -13.72
C CYS A 733 78.24 41.12 -14.57
N GLN A 734 79.38 41.49 -13.96
CA GLN A 734 80.57 42.05 -14.64
C GLN A 734 81.33 41.08 -15.59
N LYS A 735 80.73 39.95 -15.98
CA LYS A 735 81.32 38.95 -16.90
C LYS A 735 80.39 38.53 -18.04
N ILE A 736 79.30 39.27 -18.28
CA ILE A 736 78.25 38.89 -19.23
C ILE A 736 78.06 39.93 -20.35
N ASP A 737 78.58 41.15 -20.19
CA ASP A 737 78.29 42.28 -21.09
C ASP A 737 79.11 42.29 -22.41
N ASP A 738 80.09 41.40 -22.57
CA ASP A 738 81.07 41.42 -23.69
C ASP A 738 80.66 40.66 -24.97
N VAL A 739 79.43 40.11 -25.09
CA VAL A 739 79.05 39.26 -26.23
C VAL A 739 77.69 39.60 -26.88
N ALA A 740 77.78 40.51 -27.86
CA ALA A 740 76.96 40.63 -29.09
C ALA A 740 75.42 40.82 -29.04
N GLU A 741 74.98 41.88 -29.71
CA GLU A 741 73.62 42.08 -30.23
C GLU A 741 73.37 41.32 -31.57
N PRO A 742 72.16 41.35 -32.18
CA PRO A 742 70.89 40.95 -31.58
C PRO A 742 70.04 40.11 -32.56
N ASP A 743 69.86 38.80 -32.35
CA ASP A 743 68.81 38.09 -33.10
C ASP A 743 68.22 36.86 -32.39
N ASN A 744 66.95 36.58 -32.70
CA ASN A 744 66.03 35.57 -32.14
C ASN A 744 65.37 35.88 -30.78
N PHE A 745 64.08 36.22 -30.85
CA PHE A 745 63.12 35.87 -29.79
C PHE A 745 63.21 34.36 -29.46
N ILE A 746 62.97 33.99 -28.18
CA ILE A 746 62.81 32.61 -27.60
C ILE A 746 63.89 32.18 -26.56
N THR A 747 64.65 33.10 -25.95
CA THR A 747 65.63 32.76 -24.87
C THR A 747 65.24 33.16 -23.44
N ASP A 748 64.53 34.28 -23.20
CA ASP A 748 64.25 34.88 -21.87
C ASP A 748 63.34 34.09 -20.89
N ASN A 749 63.09 32.80 -21.13
CA ASN A 749 62.24 31.97 -20.26
C ASN A 749 62.98 30.81 -19.56
N VAL A 750 64.31 30.72 -19.69
CA VAL A 750 65.10 29.60 -19.16
C VAL A 750 65.73 29.91 -17.79
N ILE A 751 66.37 31.08 -17.62
CA ILE A 751 67.23 31.38 -16.45
C ILE A 751 66.53 32.23 -15.38
N LEU A 752 65.30 31.88 -15.02
CA LEU A 752 64.69 32.26 -13.75
C LEU A 752 63.83 31.11 -13.24
N GLY A 753 64.45 30.25 -12.43
CA GLY A 753 63.85 29.03 -11.89
C GLY A 753 62.65 29.34 -11.00
N ARG A 754 61.45 29.46 -11.59
CA ARG A 754 60.22 29.82 -10.89
C ARG A 754 59.89 28.79 -9.83
N ASN A 755 60.27 29.08 -8.59
CA ASN A 755 60.06 28.25 -7.42
C ASN A 755 58.58 27.87 -7.29
N ILE A 756 58.24 26.64 -7.71
CA ILE A 756 56.90 26.09 -7.57
C ILE A 756 56.72 25.70 -6.09
N ARG A 757 56.38 26.70 -5.28
CA ARG A 757 55.95 26.57 -3.88
C ARG A 757 54.78 25.58 -3.82
N LYS A 758 54.79 24.68 -2.84
CA LYS A 758 53.84 23.55 -2.72
C LYS A 758 53.46 23.37 -1.26
N MET A 759 52.16 23.31 -0.95
CA MET A 759 51.72 22.53 0.21
C MET A 759 52.25 21.09 0.06
N LYS A 760 53.29 20.73 0.82
CA LYS A 760 54.05 19.48 0.64
C LYS A 760 53.16 18.22 0.78
N GLY A 761 52.01 18.33 1.44
CA GLY A 761 50.99 17.27 1.50
C GLY A 761 50.22 17.00 0.20
N LEU A 762 49.75 18.01 -0.55
CA LEU A 762 48.76 17.82 -1.63
C LEU A 762 49.33 17.91 -3.06
N LYS A 763 49.26 16.80 -3.80
CA LYS A 763 49.68 16.73 -5.24
C LYS A 763 48.88 17.62 -6.22
N GLN A 764 47.77 18.26 -5.83
CA GLN A 764 46.83 18.92 -6.75
C GLN A 764 47.00 20.45 -6.85
N LYS A 765 47.82 20.96 -7.78
CA LYS A 765 48.14 22.39 -8.00
C LYS A 765 47.02 23.32 -8.57
N LYS A 766 45.73 22.98 -8.38
CA LYS A 766 44.55 23.69 -8.95
C LYS A 766 43.65 24.20 -7.82
N ALA A 767 43.43 25.50 -7.72
CA ALA A 767 42.74 26.13 -6.58
C ALA A 767 41.22 25.88 -6.53
N HIS A 768 40.67 25.94 -5.32
CA HIS A 768 39.26 25.61 -5.04
C HIS A 768 38.32 26.82 -4.92
N LEU A 769 38.50 27.84 -5.79
CA LEU A 769 37.61 29.02 -5.93
C LEU A 769 36.12 28.74 -5.61
N MET A 770 35.57 29.44 -4.62
CA MET A 770 34.18 29.36 -4.16
C MET A 770 33.53 30.76 -4.09
N GLU A 771 32.22 30.77 -3.96
CA GLU A 771 31.46 31.93 -3.51
C GLU A 771 31.28 31.85 -1.99
N ILE A 772 31.50 32.95 -1.28
CA ILE A 772 31.20 33.16 0.15
C ILE A 772 30.25 34.36 0.25
N GLN A 773 29.25 34.31 1.11
CA GLN A 773 28.36 35.47 1.30
C GLN A 773 28.94 36.44 2.33
N VAL A 774 28.86 37.74 2.04
CA VAL A 774 29.13 38.81 3.01
C VAL A 774 27.81 39.12 3.71
N ASN A 775 27.79 39.01 5.03
CA ASN A 775 26.66 39.42 5.87
C ASN A 775 27.11 40.62 6.75
N GLY A 776 26.16 41.41 7.26
CA GLY A 776 26.45 42.60 8.07
C GLY A 776 26.70 43.86 7.24
N GLY A 777 26.14 44.99 7.67
CA GLY A 777 26.20 46.29 6.99
C GLY A 777 25.17 46.48 5.87
N THR A 778 25.18 47.67 5.28
CA THR A 778 24.42 48.01 4.06
C THR A 778 25.00 47.34 2.82
N VAL A 779 24.25 47.32 1.71
CA VAL A 779 24.74 46.76 0.43
C VAL A 779 25.98 47.50 -0.09
N ALA A 780 26.01 48.84 0.05
CA ALA A 780 27.18 49.65 -0.33
C ALA A 780 28.42 49.23 0.47
N GLN A 781 28.33 49.21 1.80
CA GLN A 781 29.40 48.77 2.69
C GLN A 781 29.87 47.33 2.40
N LYS A 782 28.97 46.42 1.98
CA LYS A 782 29.33 45.05 1.56
C LYS A 782 30.11 45.02 0.26
N VAL A 783 29.77 45.87 -0.71
CA VAL A 783 30.52 46.01 -1.98
C VAL A 783 31.91 46.60 -1.71
N ASP A 784 31.98 47.67 -0.93
CA ASP A 784 33.25 48.37 -0.64
C ASP A 784 34.18 47.52 0.23
N PHE A 785 33.65 46.84 1.27
CA PHE A 785 34.37 45.82 2.02
C PHE A 785 34.91 44.72 1.09
N ALA A 786 34.07 44.14 0.24
CA ALA A 786 34.49 43.06 -0.64
C ALA A 786 35.56 43.49 -1.66
N TYR A 787 35.48 44.71 -2.19
CA TYR A 787 36.49 45.28 -3.10
C TYR A 787 37.81 45.57 -2.37
N ASN A 788 37.75 46.16 -1.18
CA ASN A 788 38.92 46.44 -0.34
C ASN A 788 39.68 45.18 0.10
N PHE A 789 39.05 44.00 0.02
CA PHE A 789 39.68 42.69 0.26
C PHE A 789 40.26 42.02 -0.99
N PHE A 790 40.12 42.58 -2.19
CA PHE A 790 40.70 42.01 -3.42
C PHE A 790 42.22 41.81 -3.29
N GLU A 791 42.69 40.66 -3.80
CA GLU A 791 44.10 40.20 -3.83
C GLU A 791 44.76 39.97 -2.46
N LYS A 792 44.15 40.48 -1.38
CA LYS A 792 44.55 40.24 0.01
C LYS A 792 44.21 38.82 0.45
N GLN A 793 44.96 38.38 1.46
CA GLN A 793 44.77 37.10 2.12
C GLN A 793 43.79 37.23 3.29
N VAL A 794 42.94 36.23 3.47
CA VAL A 794 42.03 36.09 4.62
C VAL A 794 42.43 34.83 5.40
N PRO A 795 42.93 34.97 6.65
CA PRO A 795 43.19 33.84 7.53
C PRO A 795 41.89 33.26 8.10
N ILE A 796 41.98 32.10 8.77
CA ILE A 796 40.81 31.39 9.32
C ILE A 796 40.15 32.16 10.49
N ASP A 797 40.95 32.78 11.34
CA ASP A 797 40.55 33.48 12.57
C ASP A 797 39.65 34.71 12.31
N ALA A 798 39.92 35.43 11.21
CA ALA A 798 39.07 36.54 10.75
C ALA A 798 37.62 36.10 10.40
N ILE A 799 37.36 34.80 10.20
CA ILE A 799 36.03 34.25 9.92
C ILE A 799 35.44 33.54 11.14
N PHE A 800 36.20 32.73 11.87
CA PHE A 800 35.70 31.89 12.96
C PHE A 800 36.45 32.10 14.25
N GLN A 801 35.73 32.09 15.38
CA GLN A 801 36.33 32.23 16.71
C GLN A 801 36.50 30.86 17.40
N LYS A 802 37.40 30.80 18.41
CA LYS A 802 37.45 29.67 19.35
C LYS A 802 36.07 29.45 19.96
N ASP A 803 35.71 28.19 20.22
CA ASP A 803 34.45 27.76 20.82
C ASP A 803 33.16 28.04 20.01
N GLU A 804 33.25 28.70 18.83
CA GLU A 804 32.14 28.87 17.90
C GLU A 804 31.65 27.51 17.34
N MET A 805 30.33 27.42 17.12
CA MET A 805 29.66 26.26 16.54
C MET A 805 29.48 26.43 15.03
N ILE A 806 30.15 25.58 14.25
CA ILE A 806 30.16 25.61 12.79
C ILE A 806 29.46 24.41 12.14
N ASP A 807 29.01 24.58 10.91
CA ASP A 807 28.47 23.52 10.07
C ASP A 807 29.47 23.14 8.97
N ILE A 808 29.81 21.86 8.88
CA ILE A 808 30.81 21.35 7.95
C ILE A 808 30.13 20.72 6.74
N ILE A 809 30.40 21.26 5.55
CA ILE A 809 29.76 20.90 4.30
C ILE A 809 30.80 20.27 3.36
N GLY A 810 30.56 19.04 2.92
CA GLY A 810 31.56 18.30 2.14
C GLY A 810 30.99 17.11 1.39
N VAL A 811 31.89 16.25 0.93
CA VAL A 811 31.55 15.03 0.18
C VAL A 811 32.19 13.83 0.87
N THR A 812 31.36 12.85 1.23
CA THR A 812 31.78 11.70 2.04
C THR A 812 32.80 10.80 1.33
N LYS A 813 33.51 9.95 2.08
CA LYS A 813 34.38 8.91 1.50
C LYS A 813 33.56 8.04 0.55
N GLY A 814 34.03 7.86 -0.68
CA GLY A 814 33.40 6.92 -1.62
C GLY A 814 33.67 5.49 -1.18
N LYS A 815 32.63 4.64 -1.20
CA LYS A 815 32.78 3.19 -1.02
C LYS A 815 32.63 2.42 -2.33
N GLY A 816 31.92 3.00 -3.31
CA GLY A 816 31.72 2.40 -4.64
C GLY A 816 30.28 1.95 -4.82
N TYR A 817 30.08 0.88 -5.59
CA TYR A 817 28.80 0.17 -5.66
C TYR A 817 28.73 -0.81 -4.49
N GLU A 818 27.62 -0.79 -3.74
CA GLU A 818 27.48 -1.55 -2.49
C GLU A 818 26.11 -2.23 -2.38
N GLY A 819 26.10 -3.37 -1.69
CA GLY A 819 24.90 -4.17 -1.44
C GLY A 819 23.90 -3.49 -0.50
N VAL A 820 22.69 -4.03 -0.43
CA VAL A 820 21.60 -3.46 0.38
C VAL A 820 21.96 -3.33 1.86
N VAL A 821 22.67 -4.32 2.42
CA VAL A 821 23.08 -4.36 3.83
C VAL A 821 23.97 -3.17 4.19
N THR A 822 25.07 -2.95 3.48
CA THR A 822 26.04 -1.89 3.75
C THR A 822 25.61 -0.51 3.25
N ARG A 823 24.68 -0.46 2.28
CA ARG A 823 24.07 0.80 1.80
C ARG A 823 22.96 1.28 2.73
N TRP A 824 22.00 0.44 3.08
CA TRP A 824 20.75 0.84 3.78
C TRP A 824 20.68 0.40 5.24
N GLY A 825 21.55 -0.49 5.71
CA GLY A 825 21.49 -1.04 7.06
C GLY A 825 20.40 -2.09 7.24
N VAL A 826 19.93 -2.73 6.17
CA VAL A 826 18.96 -3.84 6.25
C VAL A 826 19.63 -5.08 6.84
N THR A 827 18.88 -5.83 7.66
CA THR A 827 19.29 -7.12 8.21
C THR A 827 19.59 -8.13 7.08
N ARG A 828 20.51 -9.07 7.32
CA ARG A 828 20.75 -10.20 6.41
C ARG A 828 19.61 -11.22 6.52
N LEU A 829 19.37 -11.98 5.46
CA LEU A 829 18.48 -13.14 5.51
C LEU A 829 19.13 -14.31 6.30
N PRO A 830 18.32 -15.26 6.83
CA PRO A 830 18.82 -16.43 7.57
C PRO A 830 19.84 -17.28 6.80
N ARG A 831 20.71 -18.00 7.53
CA ARG A 831 21.83 -18.75 6.93
C ARG A 831 21.42 -19.73 5.83
N LYS A 832 20.26 -20.38 5.96
CA LYS A 832 19.75 -21.40 5.03
C LYS A 832 19.11 -20.83 3.74
N THR A 833 19.03 -19.51 3.51
CA THR A 833 18.35 -18.99 2.31
C THR A 833 19.10 -19.23 1.01
N HIS A 834 18.46 -19.93 0.06
CA HIS A 834 18.97 -20.17 -1.27
C HIS A 834 19.13 -18.87 -2.11
N ARG A 835 20.06 -18.90 -3.08
CA ARG A 835 20.44 -17.78 -3.96
C ARG A 835 20.80 -16.49 -3.19
N GLY A 836 21.59 -16.63 -2.12
CA GLY A 836 22.32 -15.53 -1.44
C GLY A 836 21.58 -14.78 -0.33
N LEU A 837 22.31 -14.47 0.77
CA LEU A 837 21.76 -13.97 2.04
C LEU A 837 21.71 -12.42 2.14
N ARG A 838 22.52 -11.70 1.36
CA ARG A 838 22.74 -10.24 1.51
C ARG A 838 21.80 -9.42 0.60
N LYS A 839 20.52 -9.83 0.53
CA LYS A 839 19.45 -9.24 -0.29
C LYS A 839 18.25 -8.84 0.58
N VAL A 840 17.38 -7.97 0.07
CA VAL A 840 16.02 -7.82 0.61
C VAL A 840 15.16 -8.91 -0.02
N ALA A 841 14.31 -9.59 0.76
CA ALA A 841 13.46 -10.67 0.24
C ALA A 841 12.31 -10.14 -0.64
N CYS A 842 11.38 -9.37 -0.04
CA CYS A 842 10.28 -8.72 -0.75
C CYS A 842 10.66 -7.29 -1.16
N ILE A 843 10.51 -6.95 -2.45
CA ILE A 843 10.82 -5.61 -3.00
C ILE A 843 9.59 -4.74 -3.27
N GLY A 844 8.39 -5.23 -2.95
CA GLY A 844 7.10 -4.59 -3.19
C GLY A 844 5.98 -5.64 -3.15
N ALA A 845 4.74 -5.20 -2.93
CA ALA A 845 3.56 -6.02 -3.18
C ALA A 845 3.30 -6.14 -4.69
N TRP A 846 2.39 -7.04 -5.10
CA TRP A 846 1.92 -7.14 -6.49
C TRP A 846 1.28 -5.82 -6.94
N HIS A 847 0.37 -5.28 -6.14
CA HIS A 847 -0.27 -4.00 -6.36
C HIS A 847 0.32 -2.95 -5.38
N PRO A 848 0.80 -1.79 -5.86
CA PRO A 848 0.93 -1.38 -7.27
C PRO A 848 2.08 -2.11 -7.98
N ALA A 849 1.92 -2.38 -9.28
CA ALA A 849 2.84 -3.14 -10.13
C ALA A 849 4.15 -2.41 -10.49
N ARG A 850 4.78 -1.74 -9.52
CA ARG A 850 6.05 -1.00 -9.66
C ARG A 850 6.85 -1.02 -8.37
N VAL A 851 8.17 -1.22 -8.48
CA VAL A 851 9.09 -1.15 -7.33
C VAL A 851 9.14 0.29 -6.81
N SER A 852 8.66 0.52 -5.59
CA SER A 852 8.68 1.86 -4.99
C SER A 852 10.11 2.39 -4.80
N TYR A 853 10.31 3.68 -5.07
CA TYR A 853 11.59 4.39 -4.87
C TYR A 853 12.09 4.35 -3.41
N THR A 854 11.21 4.03 -2.47
CA THR A 854 11.52 3.89 -1.04
C THR A 854 12.16 2.54 -0.70
N VAL A 855 12.21 1.57 -1.63
CA VAL A 855 12.72 0.22 -1.40
C VAL A 855 14.25 0.22 -1.33
N ALA A 856 14.80 -0.50 -0.34
CA ALA A 856 16.24 -0.61 -0.14
C ALA A 856 16.91 -1.45 -1.24
N ARG A 857 17.39 -0.81 -2.31
CA ARG A 857 18.14 -1.44 -3.42
C ARG A 857 19.64 -1.17 -3.35
N ALA A 858 20.45 -2.09 -3.89
CA ALA A 858 21.90 -1.93 -4.03
C ALA A 858 22.26 -0.71 -4.91
N GLY A 859 23.53 -0.27 -4.88
CA GLY A 859 23.99 0.87 -5.69
C GLY A 859 25.08 1.70 -5.03
N GLN A 860 25.33 2.90 -5.57
CA GLN A 860 26.36 3.81 -5.05
C GLN A 860 26.18 4.08 -3.54
N ASN A 861 27.26 3.91 -2.77
CA ASN A 861 27.38 4.28 -1.36
C ASN A 861 28.60 5.17 -1.13
N GLY A 862 28.43 6.21 -0.32
CA GLY A 862 29.45 7.25 -0.14
C GLY A 862 29.67 8.11 -1.41
N TYR A 863 30.59 9.08 -1.30
CA TYR A 863 30.72 10.18 -2.27
C TYR A 863 29.41 10.98 -2.44
N HIS A 864 28.67 11.15 -1.35
CA HIS A 864 27.46 11.97 -1.29
C HIS A 864 27.79 13.34 -0.71
N HIS A 865 27.13 14.41 -1.20
CA HIS A 865 27.17 15.72 -0.53
C HIS A 865 26.41 15.64 0.79
N ARG A 866 27.03 16.11 1.89
CA ARG A 866 26.46 16.11 3.24
C ARG A 866 26.91 17.37 4.00
N THR A 867 26.08 17.75 4.97
CA THR A 867 26.38 18.73 6.01
C THR A 867 26.35 18.00 7.34
N GLU A 868 27.40 18.10 8.14
CA GLU A 868 27.39 17.77 9.56
C GLU A 868 27.30 19.10 10.32
N MET A 869 26.25 19.28 11.13
CA MET A 869 25.97 20.55 11.81
C MET A 869 26.52 20.59 13.24
N ASN A 870 26.57 21.78 13.83
CA ASN A 870 26.88 22.02 15.25
C ASN A 870 28.20 21.35 15.71
N LYS A 871 29.26 21.58 14.94
CA LYS A 871 30.63 21.14 15.25
C LYS A 871 31.35 22.28 15.98
N LYS A 872 31.77 22.02 17.21
CA LYS A 872 32.50 23.00 18.01
C LYS A 872 33.97 23.10 17.59
N ILE A 873 34.50 24.31 17.54
CA ILE A 873 35.93 24.61 17.37
C ILE A 873 36.59 24.59 18.74
N TYR A 874 37.69 23.86 18.89
CA TYR A 874 38.42 23.75 20.17
C TYR A 874 39.74 24.53 20.19
N LYS A 875 40.45 24.56 19.06
CA LYS A 875 41.64 25.39 18.85
C LYS A 875 41.70 25.84 17.40
N ILE A 876 42.12 27.09 17.21
CA ILE A 876 42.65 27.62 15.96
C ILE A 876 44.15 27.81 16.21
N GLY A 877 44.99 27.42 15.27
CA GLY A 877 46.43 27.65 15.32
C GLY A 877 46.90 28.26 14.01
N ASN A 878 47.50 29.44 14.08
CA ASN A 878 47.98 30.19 12.91
C ASN A 878 49.44 29.84 12.61
N SER A 879 49.84 29.78 11.34
CA SER A 879 51.22 29.44 10.98
C SER A 879 52.19 30.57 11.33
N GLY A 880 53.11 30.31 12.28
CA GLY A 880 54.12 31.26 12.75
C GLY A 880 53.89 31.79 14.18
N ASP A 881 52.67 31.67 14.70
CA ASP A 881 52.34 32.02 16.09
C ASP A 881 52.61 30.82 17.03
N GLU A 882 52.85 31.08 18.32
CA GLU A 882 52.83 30.05 19.38
C GLU A 882 51.50 29.25 19.40
N THR A 883 50.41 29.85 18.91
CA THR A 883 49.10 29.19 18.77
C THR A 883 49.14 27.96 17.86
N HIS A 884 50.12 27.85 16.94
CA HIS A 884 50.30 26.67 16.09
C HIS A 884 50.62 25.42 16.90
N ASN A 885 51.46 25.54 17.92
CA ASN A 885 51.92 24.41 18.73
C ASN A 885 50.73 23.70 19.41
N ALA A 886 50.79 22.37 19.49
CA ALA A 886 49.84 21.55 20.24
C ALA A 886 50.16 21.45 21.74
N MET A 887 51.01 22.35 22.24
CA MET A 887 51.23 22.58 23.66
C MET A 887 49.93 23.08 24.33
N THR A 888 49.77 22.73 25.60
CA THR A 888 48.72 23.20 26.52
C THR A 888 49.38 23.66 27.81
N GLU A 889 48.64 24.37 28.68
CA GLU A 889 49.13 24.86 29.99
C GLU A 889 49.72 23.77 30.91
N PHE A 890 49.40 22.50 30.65
CA PHE A 890 49.84 21.33 31.43
C PHE A 890 51.02 20.58 30.78
N ASP A 891 51.33 20.86 29.50
CA ASP A 891 52.40 20.21 28.75
C ASP A 891 53.76 20.89 28.99
N ARG A 892 54.72 20.18 29.59
CA ARG A 892 56.09 20.69 29.83
C ARG A 892 57.00 20.72 28.60
N THR A 893 56.54 20.17 27.47
CA THR A 893 57.33 20.05 26.24
C THR A 893 56.55 20.62 25.07
N GLU A 894 57.18 21.52 24.33
CA GLU A 894 56.69 21.94 23.02
C GLU A 894 56.50 20.73 22.10
N LYS A 895 55.35 20.71 21.43
CA LYS A 895 54.96 19.69 20.46
C LYS A 895 54.12 20.33 19.36
N ASP A 896 54.42 19.99 18.12
CA ASP A 896 53.63 20.37 16.94
C ASP A 896 52.31 19.58 16.90
N ILE A 897 51.27 20.14 16.28
CA ILE A 897 49.99 19.46 16.02
C ILE A 897 50.15 18.24 15.10
N THR A 898 51.24 18.15 14.34
CA THR A 898 51.51 16.97 13.50
C THR A 898 52.04 15.81 14.32
N PRO A 899 51.41 14.63 14.23
CA PRO A 899 51.85 13.49 15.00
C PRO A 899 53.20 12.96 14.49
N MET A 900 53.96 12.26 15.33
CA MET A 900 55.23 11.65 14.93
C MET A 900 55.10 10.85 13.62
N GLY A 901 55.90 11.20 12.60
CA GLY A 901 55.83 10.62 11.24
C GLY A 901 54.79 11.26 10.30
N GLY A 902 54.08 12.29 10.76
CA GLY A 902 53.03 12.98 10.03
C GLY A 902 51.71 12.22 9.97
N PHE A 903 50.64 12.86 9.49
CA PHE A 903 49.34 12.21 9.39
C PHE A 903 49.32 11.16 8.25
N PRO A 904 48.95 9.88 8.50
CA PRO A 904 48.99 8.83 7.48
C PRO A 904 48.21 9.17 6.20
N HIS A 905 48.87 9.03 5.05
CA HIS A 905 48.42 9.46 3.71
C HIS A 905 48.17 10.97 3.52
N TYR A 906 48.35 11.81 4.55
CA TYR A 906 48.31 13.27 4.42
C TYR A 906 49.72 13.87 4.28
N GLY A 907 50.54 13.71 5.31
CA GLY A 907 51.82 14.40 5.50
C GLY A 907 51.80 15.27 6.76
N ILE A 908 52.74 16.21 6.82
CA ILE A 908 52.88 17.26 7.83
C ILE A 908 51.85 18.37 7.50
N VAL A 909 51.21 18.95 8.52
CA VAL A 909 50.45 20.21 8.48
C VAL A 909 51.43 21.35 8.74
N LYS A 910 51.39 22.41 7.94
CA LYS A 910 52.29 23.57 8.08
C LYS A 910 51.56 24.91 8.13
N GLU A 911 50.46 25.00 7.39
CA GLU A 911 49.63 26.18 7.31
C GLU A 911 48.75 26.29 8.58
N ASP A 912 47.92 27.33 8.67
CA ASP A 912 46.91 27.45 9.72
C ASP A 912 46.06 26.17 9.81
N TYR A 913 45.57 25.84 11.00
CA TYR A 913 44.64 24.73 11.19
C TYR A 913 43.52 25.04 12.16
N ILE A 914 42.44 24.26 12.03
CA ILE A 914 41.31 24.28 12.94
C ILE A 914 41.06 22.88 13.49
N MET A 915 41.01 22.78 14.83
CA MET A 915 40.67 21.59 15.58
C MET A 915 39.18 21.60 15.89
N ILE A 916 38.47 20.57 15.44
CA ILE A 916 37.01 20.47 15.54
C ILE A 916 36.57 19.19 16.26
N LYS A 917 35.47 19.29 17.03
CA LYS A 917 34.88 18.19 17.79
C LYS A 917 34.48 17.00 16.90
N GLY A 918 35.04 15.83 17.19
CA GLY A 918 34.63 14.54 16.65
C GLY A 918 34.99 14.31 15.18
N CYS A 919 34.14 13.54 14.50
CA CYS A 919 34.29 13.20 13.09
C CYS A 919 33.98 14.38 12.15
N CYS A 920 34.31 14.21 10.88
CA CYS A 920 34.09 15.19 9.82
C CYS A 920 33.94 14.47 8.47
N VAL A 921 33.08 15.00 7.59
CA VAL A 921 32.80 14.45 6.26
C VAL A 921 34.07 14.22 5.42
N GLY A 922 34.18 13.03 4.84
CA GLY A 922 35.17 12.73 3.80
C GLY A 922 36.47 12.08 4.28
N PRO A 923 37.30 11.62 3.32
CA PRO A 923 38.64 11.11 3.60
C PRO A 923 39.63 12.24 3.89
N LYS A 924 40.85 11.90 4.32
CA LYS A 924 41.98 12.84 4.34
C LYS A 924 42.22 13.43 2.93
N LYS A 925 42.81 14.62 2.83
CA LYS A 925 43.01 15.41 1.59
C LYS A 925 41.72 15.85 0.89
N ARG A 926 40.54 15.67 1.50
CA ARG A 926 39.26 16.18 1.00
C ARG A 926 39.12 17.66 1.34
N VAL A 927 38.71 18.44 0.34
CA VAL A 927 38.21 19.81 0.54
C VAL A 927 36.90 19.75 1.31
N VAL A 928 36.86 20.43 2.45
CA VAL A 928 35.67 20.65 3.27
C VAL A 928 35.39 22.15 3.36
N THR A 929 34.11 22.50 3.32
CA THR A 929 33.65 23.88 3.49
C THR A 929 33.17 24.04 4.91
N LEU A 930 33.80 24.96 5.63
CA LEU A 930 33.36 25.40 6.94
C LEU A 930 32.37 26.55 6.71
N ARG A 931 31.26 26.58 7.43
CA ARG A 931 30.27 27.67 7.41
C ARG A 931 29.83 27.93 8.85
N GLN A 932 29.53 29.18 9.19
CA GLN A 932 28.84 29.47 10.45
C GLN A 932 27.51 28.71 10.51
N SER A 933 27.04 28.36 11.72
CA SER A 933 25.78 27.63 11.85
C SER A 933 24.59 28.44 11.32
N LEU A 934 23.60 27.77 10.72
CA LEU A 934 22.33 28.41 10.36
C LEU A 934 21.43 28.65 11.57
N LEU A 935 21.72 28.00 12.71
CA LEU A 935 20.91 28.06 13.92
C LEU A 935 21.68 28.85 14.98
N LYS A 936 21.07 29.92 15.52
CA LYS A 936 21.58 30.63 16.68
C LYS A 936 21.58 29.65 17.86
N GLN A 937 22.76 29.34 18.38
CA GLN A 937 22.90 28.35 19.45
C GLN A 937 22.60 29.00 20.81
N THR A 938 21.77 28.35 21.60
CA THR A 938 21.44 28.75 22.98
C THR A 938 21.68 27.63 24.00
N SER A 939 22.09 26.43 23.55
CA SER A 939 22.32 25.29 24.43
C SER A 939 23.59 25.48 25.26
N ARG A 940 23.57 25.03 26.53
CA ARG A 940 24.72 25.08 27.44
C ARG A 940 25.99 24.41 26.84
N VAL A 941 25.81 23.35 26.03
CA VAL A 941 26.90 22.64 25.35
C VAL A 941 27.53 23.46 24.20
N ALA A 942 26.79 24.39 23.61
CA ALA A 942 27.34 25.33 22.63
C ALA A 942 28.08 26.50 23.28
N LEU A 943 27.63 26.95 24.46
CA LEU A 943 28.19 28.11 25.18
C LEU A 943 29.30 27.76 26.18
N GLU A 944 29.46 26.48 26.55
CA GLU A 944 30.58 25.92 27.34
C GLU A 944 31.95 26.38 26.81
N GLU A 945 32.79 27.05 27.61
CA GLU A 945 34.16 27.34 27.19
C GLU A 945 35.02 26.05 27.21
N VAL A 946 35.95 25.88 26.28
CA VAL A 946 36.81 24.67 26.23
C VAL A 946 38.24 24.99 26.60
N LYS A 947 38.65 24.47 27.76
CA LYS A 947 40.04 24.39 28.22
C LYS A 947 40.60 23.02 27.86
N LEU A 948 41.75 22.99 27.19
CA LEU A 948 42.40 21.77 26.72
C LEU A 948 43.50 21.36 27.71
N LYS A 949 43.44 20.13 28.22
CA LYS A 949 44.44 19.60 29.17
C LYS A 949 45.56 18.82 28.49
N PHE A 950 45.29 18.22 27.33
CA PHE A 950 46.27 17.45 26.57
C PHE A 950 45.83 17.27 25.11
N ILE A 951 46.80 17.27 24.19
CA ILE A 951 46.62 16.94 22.76
C ILE A 951 47.57 15.77 22.40
N ASP A 952 47.03 14.73 21.77
CA ASP A 952 47.75 13.49 21.43
C ASP A 952 48.48 13.56 20.06
N THR A 953 49.78 13.85 20.11
CA THR A 953 50.73 13.94 18.98
C THR A 953 51.48 12.63 18.72
N SER A 954 51.10 11.52 19.37
CA SER A 954 51.71 10.21 19.14
C SER A 954 51.60 9.71 17.70
N SER A 955 52.53 8.85 17.26
CA SER A 955 52.48 8.26 15.91
C SER A 955 51.13 7.59 15.63
N LYS A 956 50.51 7.98 14.51
CA LYS A 956 49.28 7.34 13.99
C LYS A 956 49.58 6.23 12.96
N PHE A 957 50.85 5.83 12.84
CA PHE A 957 51.28 4.61 12.16
C PHE A 957 51.59 3.55 13.23
N GLY A 958 50.77 2.50 13.30
CA GLY A 958 50.83 1.52 14.37
C GLY A 958 50.40 2.10 15.72
N HIS A 959 51.07 1.69 16.80
CA HIS A 959 50.79 2.12 18.17
C HIS A 959 51.85 3.11 18.64
N GLY A 960 51.55 4.41 18.59
CA GLY A 960 52.43 5.45 19.11
C GLY A 960 52.51 5.43 20.64
N ARG A 961 53.72 5.25 21.19
CA ARG A 961 53.98 5.27 22.64
C ARG A 961 54.51 6.61 23.17
N PHE A 962 55.08 7.43 22.28
CA PHE A 962 55.72 8.71 22.59
C PHE A 962 55.00 9.84 21.86
N GLN A 963 55.02 11.04 22.42
CA GLN A 963 54.42 12.26 21.89
C GLN A 963 55.42 13.08 21.06
N THR A 964 56.72 13.04 21.42
CA THR A 964 57.79 13.74 20.69
C THR A 964 58.96 12.84 20.28
N THR A 965 59.76 13.30 19.31
CA THR A 965 61.04 12.64 18.92
C THR A 965 62.07 12.67 20.04
N LEU A 966 62.16 13.78 20.77
CA LEU A 966 63.09 13.97 21.89
C LEU A 966 62.78 13.01 23.05
N GLU A 967 61.50 12.86 23.40
CA GLU A 967 61.03 11.88 24.39
C GLU A 967 61.41 10.45 23.97
N LYS A 968 61.15 10.07 22.71
CA LYS A 968 61.55 8.76 22.17
C LYS A 968 63.07 8.54 22.24
N GLN A 969 63.86 9.55 21.88
CA GLN A 969 65.33 9.48 21.92
C GLN A 969 65.83 9.37 23.37
N LYS A 970 65.27 10.13 24.30
CA LYS A 970 65.59 10.06 25.74
C LYS A 970 65.23 8.70 26.35
N PHE A 971 64.13 8.08 25.91
CA PHE A 971 63.70 6.76 26.39
C PHE A 971 64.60 5.62 25.89
N TYR A 972 64.97 5.62 24.60
CA TYR A 972 65.77 4.52 24.02
C TYR A 972 67.29 4.74 24.08
N GLY A 973 67.76 5.96 24.35
CA GLY A 973 69.18 6.28 24.37
C GLY A 973 69.86 6.14 23.00
N LYS A 974 71.14 5.71 23.00
CA LYS A 974 71.91 5.45 21.78
C LYS A 974 71.47 4.14 21.14
N LEU A 975 70.81 4.23 19.98
CA LEU A 975 70.49 3.08 19.13
C LEU A 975 71.52 2.93 18.01
N LYS A 976 71.60 1.72 17.42
CA LYS A 976 72.28 1.52 16.14
C LYS A 976 71.50 2.27 15.05
N ALA A 977 72.21 3.10 14.27
CA ALA A 977 71.66 3.91 13.19
C ALA A 977 71.22 3.06 11.99
#